data_AF-A0AAE8J3N5-F1
#
_entry.id   AF-A0AAE8J3N5-F1
#
_cell.length_a   1.000
_cell.length_b   1.000
_cell.length_c   1.000
_cell.angle_alpha   90.00
_cell.angle_beta   90.00
_cell.angle_gamma   90.00
#
_symmetry.space_group_name_H-M   'P 1'
#
loop_
_entity.id
_entity.type
_entity.pdbx_description
1 polymer ?
#
loop_
_entity_poly.entity_id
_entity_poly.type
_entity_poly.pdbx_seq_one_letter_code
_entity_poly.pdbx_strand_id
1 'polypeptide(L)'
;MSNQLFEQIQQLHLAPLLNWGAFGIEKEGHRVTAVGQLSPLSHPASLGSRDFHPYIKTDFAEMQTELVSDTFDNTDEIMQQLGALSEVLEMNLADDELIWPLSMPPVLPSDETTIPIADVAPDARAYRDYLAKRYGRRLQMISGVHFNFSLAPALIARLYDEVYHDQFATVKDFSDMLYLQIAQNYSQYRYLLTYLFGASPITEALFQTDTTNLPDYAVRSLRSSQLFGYANHDLVVSFESVAAYYDSLEQAISKKQLISEREYYGSVRLRSHGHLAQDGVDYLEFRGFDLNPFAASGVTQEQLDFLHLFFTYLLSLPKAAESLTARMSEGQQLNEAIALEDATKASAQQANMQILMTSIRQFITTYQLDQRFIDAWTVMNERVNDFKQTLSYRLAQEVQDDSLTAFAMQQARQFKRELTEKPFQLQGYTDMELSTQMLMLDAFQKGLHVAVLDRSDQFVELTYQQHHELVKNGNMTSLDRLISWPLVDNKVVTKIVLANQGIRVPAGAEYADLEVAKRDYQAAFGQRALVIKPKTSNMGAGITTFLTRPSETDFVTAFKLAQQYDQQVLVEEYIAGSEYRFLVMDHQVQAVLERVPANVVGDGRSTITQLVAKKNRNELRGEDHRTPLQNIRLGAREQLILKQQGYQVDDVPMRGSQVFLLQNSNISNGGDSVDVTDDIDKSYFAIAEKVAEILNLNVTGVDIIIPNLYQPYDPEHPEMAVVLEANYNPAMLMHLFPMMGQQRRVTTKMLTMLFPEMD
;
A
#
# COMPACT_ATOMS: atom_id res chain seq x y z
N MET A 1 -16.18 1.42 -40.59
CA MET A 1 -14.87 1.17 -39.95
C MET A 1 -14.99 0.46 -38.60
N SER A 2 -15.93 0.78 -37.68
CA SER A 2 -15.98 0.11 -36.35
C SER A 2 -16.22 -1.41 -36.41
N ASN A 3 -17.17 -1.88 -37.23
CA ASN A 3 -17.40 -3.32 -37.42
C ASN A 3 -16.16 -4.03 -37.98
N GLN A 4 -15.33 -3.32 -38.76
CA GLN A 4 -14.09 -3.89 -39.30
C GLN A 4 -13.00 -3.99 -38.21
N LEU A 5 -12.85 -3.01 -37.33
CA LEU A 5 -11.79 -3.02 -36.30
C LEU A 5 -11.84 -4.30 -35.44
N PHE A 6 -13.02 -4.62 -34.91
CA PHE A 6 -13.16 -5.78 -34.03
C PHE A 6 -13.23 -7.12 -34.78
N GLU A 7 -13.64 -7.12 -36.05
CA GLU A 7 -13.44 -8.28 -36.94
C GLU A 7 -11.94 -8.56 -37.12
N GLN A 8 -11.11 -7.52 -37.29
CA GLN A 8 -9.66 -7.66 -37.42
C GLN A 8 -9.00 -8.13 -36.11
N ILE A 9 -9.46 -7.64 -34.96
CA ILE A 9 -9.00 -8.14 -33.64
C ILE A 9 -9.24 -9.65 -33.52
N GLN A 10 -10.39 -10.16 -33.98
CA GLN A 10 -10.66 -11.60 -34.01
C GLN A 10 -9.80 -12.35 -35.02
N GLN A 11 -9.66 -11.83 -36.25
CA GLN A 11 -8.87 -12.45 -37.32
C GLN A 11 -7.38 -12.56 -36.97
N LEU A 12 -6.84 -11.56 -36.27
CA LEU A 12 -5.45 -11.52 -35.83
C LEU A 12 -5.22 -12.15 -34.45
N HIS A 13 -6.26 -12.73 -33.84
CA HIS A 13 -6.21 -13.32 -32.50
C HIS A 13 -5.71 -12.35 -31.40
N LEU A 14 -6.04 -11.07 -31.52
CA LEU A 14 -5.63 -10.00 -30.59
C LEU A 14 -6.60 -9.79 -29.43
N ALA A 15 -7.69 -10.56 -29.35
CA ALA A 15 -8.70 -10.41 -28.29
C ALA A 15 -8.12 -10.46 -26.85
N PRO A 16 -7.11 -11.28 -26.52
CA PRO A 16 -6.50 -11.24 -25.18
C PRO A 16 -5.89 -9.89 -24.79
N LEU A 17 -5.47 -9.06 -25.76
CA LEU A 17 -4.94 -7.72 -25.50
C LEU A 17 -6.03 -6.73 -25.06
N LEU A 18 -7.31 -7.07 -25.22
CA LEU A 18 -8.43 -6.28 -24.70
C LEU A 18 -8.59 -6.41 -23.18
N ASN A 19 -7.92 -7.39 -22.56
CA ASN A 19 -7.86 -7.53 -21.11
C ASN A 19 -6.83 -6.60 -20.46
N TRP A 20 -6.02 -5.90 -21.26
CA TRP A 20 -4.92 -5.06 -20.81
C TRP A 20 -5.12 -3.62 -21.29
N GLY A 21 -4.56 -2.68 -20.56
CA GLY A 21 -4.55 -1.26 -20.89
C GLY A 21 -3.41 -0.59 -20.14
N ALA A 22 -3.48 0.74 -19.99
CA ALA A 22 -2.79 1.39 -18.88
C ALA A 22 -3.79 2.25 -18.13
N PHE A 23 -3.73 2.21 -16.81
CA PHE A 23 -4.71 2.78 -15.91
C PHE A 23 -4.03 3.65 -14.87
N GLY A 24 -4.64 4.78 -14.54
CA GLY A 24 -4.27 5.61 -13.41
C GLY A 24 -5.52 6.14 -12.73
N ILE A 25 -5.44 6.47 -11.45
CA ILE A 25 -6.56 7.01 -10.70
C ILE A 25 -6.14 8.21 -9.85
N GLU A 26 -7.01 9.21 -9.79
CA GLU A 26 -6.93 10.32 -8.85
C GLU A 26 -8.18 10.28 -7.98
N LYS A 27 -8.02 10.32 -6.67
CA LYS A 27 -9.11 10.29 -5.69
C LYS A 27 -8.99 11.47 -4.75
N GLU A 28 -9.95 12.37 -4.84
CA GLU A 28 -10.07 13.53 -3.97
C GLU A 28 -10.86 13.19 -2.70
N GLY A 29 -10.67 13.94 -1.62
CA GLY A 29 -11.45 13.83 -0.40
C GLY A 29 -11.19 15.00 0.55
N HIS A 30 -12.01 15.16 1.59
CA HIS A 30 -11.83 16.23 2.57
C HIS A 30 -11.36 15.68 3.90
N ARG A 31 -10.31 16.27 4.47
CA ARG A 31 -10.04 16.14 5.90
C ARG A 31 -11.11 16.90 6.67
N VAL A 32 -11.77 16.21 7.58
CA VAL A 32 -12.79 16.74 8.48
C VAL A 32 -12.47 16.41 9.92
N THR A 33 -12.93 17.26 10.84
CA THR A 33 -12.88 17.02 12.28
C THR A 33 -13.82 15.88 12.68
N ALA A 34 -13.68 15.37 13.91
CA ALA A 34 -14.53 14.31 14.48
C ALA A 34 -16.03 14.65 14.55
N VAL A 35 -16.42 15.91 14.32
CA VAL A 35 -17.80 16.40 14.25
C VAL A 35 -18.26 16.74 12.83
N GLY A 36 -17.45 16.47 11.80
CA GLY A 36 -17.82 16.63 10.40
C GLY A 36 -17.66 18.04 9.84
N GLN A 37 -16.88 18.90 10.50
CA GLN A 37 -16.50 20.21 9.95
C GLN A 37 -15.19 20.11 9.16
N LEU A 38 -15.01 20.91 8.11
CA LEU A 38 -13.73 20.99 7.38
C LEU A 38 -12.56 21.23 8.35
N SER A 39 -11.49 20.46 8.18
CA SER A 39 -10.32 20.59 9.04
C SER A 39 -9.63 21.96 8.84
N PRO A 40 -9.31 22.69 9.93
CA PRO A 40 -8.54 23.93 9.84
C PRO A 40 -7.03 23.68 9.77
N LEU A 41 -6.57 22.43 9.95
CA LEU A 41 -5.16 22.10 10.01
C LEU A 41 -4.52 22.15 8.63
N SER A 42 -3.26 22.57 8.57
CA SER A 42 -2.44 22.47 7.36
C SER A 42 -2.23 21.01 6.94
N HIS A 43 -1.78 20.80 5.70
CA HIS A 43 -1.34 19.50 5.23
C HIS A 43 -0.33 18.88 6.22
N PRO A 44 -0.50 17.61 6.63
CA PRO A 44 0.39 17.00 7.62
C PRO A 44 1.86 17.03 7.20
N ALA A 45 2.71 17.66 8.00
CA ALA A 45 4.15 17.75 7.71
C ALA A 45 4.85 16.38 7.68
N SER A 46 4.24 15.34 8.26
CA SER A 46 4.76 13.97 8.22
C SER A 46 4.68 13.33 6.84
N LEU A 47 3.80 13.83 5.94
CA LEU A 47 3.59 13.31 4.58
C LEU A 47 4.61 13.84 3.55
N GLY A 48 5.70 14.48 3.98
CA GLY A 48 6.70 15.03 3.04
C GLY A 48 6.22 16.28 2.30
N SER A 49 7.01 16.73 1.30
CA SER A 49 6.70 17.96 0.56
C SER A 49 5.85 17.69 -0.68
N ARG A 50 4.74 18.42 -0.78
CA ARG A 50 3.85 18.45 -1.96
C ARG A 50 4.55 18.88 -3.25
N ASP A 51 5.71 19.54 -3.16
CA ASP A 51 6.45 20.01 -4.34
C ASP A 51 6.97 18.86 -5.20
N PHE A 52 7.25 17.70 -4.58
CA PHE A 52 7.75 16.52 -5.28
C PHE A 52 6.90 15.26 -5.06
N HIS A 53 6.04 15.24 -4.04
CA HIS A 53 5.28 14.03 -3.70
C HIS A 53 4.42 13.56 -4.87
N PRO A 54 4.62 12.34 -5.41
CA PRO A 54 3.84 11.88 -6.56
C PRO A 54 2.41 11.52 -6.16
N TYR A 55 2.24 10.95 -4.97
CA TYR A 55 0.99 10.29 -4.56
C TYR A 55 0.00 11.11 -3.72
N ILE A 56 0.43 11.75 -2.63
CA ILE A 56 -0.46 12.39 -1.65
C ILE A 56 -0.30 13.90 -1.77
N LYS A 57 -1.33 14.57 -2.28
CA LYS A 57 -1.36 15.98 -2.61
C LYS A 57 -2.59 16.65 -2.01
N THR A 58 -2.80 17.91 -2.39
CA THR A 58 -4.02 18.66 -2.15
C THR A 58 -4.50 19.24 -3.47
N ASP A 59 -5.81 19.13 -3.74
CA ASP A 59 -6.44 19.77 -4.90
C ASP A 59 -6.61 21.29 -4.64
N PHE A 60 -7.83 21.84 -4.61
CA PHE A 60 -8.04 23.28 -4.50
C PHE A 60 -7.80 23.82 -3.09
N ALA A 61 -8.40 23.19 -2.07
CA ALA A 61 -8.34 23.65 -0.68
C ALA A 61 -7.31 22.87 0.15
N GLU A 62 -6.81 23.49 1.23
CA GLU A 62 -5.76 22.88 2.08
C GLU A 62 -6.19 21.55 2.73
N MET A 63 -7.48 21.40 3.03
CA MET A 63 -8.05 20.15 3.57
C MET A 63 -8.49 19.16 2.50
N GLN A 64 -8.47 19.54 1.22
CA GLN A 64 -8.96 18.71 0.12
C GLN A 64 -7.81 17.85 -0.39
N THR A 65 -7.65 16.67 0.21
CA THR A 65 -6.62 15.70 -0.14
C THR A 65 -6.85 15.12 -1.52
N GLU A 66 -5.78 14.82 -2.24
CA GLU A 66 -5.79 14.15 -3.54
C GLU A 66 -4.79 12.98 -3.49
N LEU A 67 -5.27 11.77 -3.70
CA LEU A 67 -4.46 10.57 -3.85
C LEU A 67 -4.32 10.26 -5.34
N VAL A 68 -3.10 10.18 -5.83
CA VAL A 68 -2.77 9.88 -7.23
C VAL A 68 -2.02 8.55 -7.26
N SER A 69 -2.45 7.61 -8.10
CA SER A 69 -1.73 6.35 -8.31
C SER A 69 -0.67 6.49 -9.41
N ASP A 70 0.27 5.54 -9.42
CA ASP A 70 1.05 5.25 -10.60
C ASP A 70 0.16 4.69 -11.73
N THR A 71 0.79 4.50 -12.88
CA THR A 71 0.16 3.86 -14.04
C THR A 71 0.45 2.37 -14.05
N PHE A 72 -0.60 1.55 -14.17
CA PHE A 72 -0.50 0.09 -14.18
C PHE A 72 -1.19 -0.53 -15.40
N ASP A 73 -0.78 -1.73 -15.79
CA ASP A 73 -1.34 -2.42 -16.97
C ASP A 73 -2.71 -3.07 -16.70
N ASN A 74 -3.12 -3.08 -15.44
CA ASN A 74 -4.38 -3.63 -14.94
C ASN A 74 -4.94 -2.80 -13.77
N THR A 75 -6.19 -3.04 -13.45
CA THR A 75 -6.96 -2.34 -12.40
C THR A 75 -6.73 -2.88 -10.99
N ASP A 76 -6.16 -4.09 -10.84
CA ASP A 76 -5.90 -4.70 -9.54
C ASP A 76 -4.77 -3.96 -8.81
N GLU A 77 -3.69 -3.64 -9.52
CA GLU A 77 -2.55 -2.88 -8.97
C GLU A 77 -2.95 -1.46 -8.57
N ILE A 78 -3.90 -0.84 -9.29
CA ILE A 78 -4.51 0.44 -8.91
C ILE A 78 -5.18 0.33 -7.54
N MET A 79 -6.04 -0.68 -7.34
CA MET A 79 -6.72 -0.88 -6.05
C MET A 79 -5.75 -1.18 -4.92
N GLN A 80 -4.69 -1.95 -5.20
CA GLN A 80 -3.66 -2.25 -4.21
C GLN A 80 -2.93 -0.97 -3.76
N GLN A 81 -2.43 -0.18 -4.69
CA GLN A 81 -1.72 1.05 -4.35
C GLN A 81 -2.65 2.09 -3.73
N LEU A 82 -3.87 2.27 -4.24
CA LEU A 82 -4.84 3.20 -3.66
C LEU A 82 -5.22 2.82 -2.21
N GLY A 83 -5.28 1.53 -1.91
CA GLY A 83 -5.44 1.02 -0.54
C GLY A 83 -4.28 1.43 0.37
N ALA A 84 -3.04 1.18 -0.08
CA ALA A 84 -1.83 1.60 0.64
C ALA A 84 -1.78 3.11 0.88
N LEU A 85 -2.05 3.91 -0.15
CA LEU A 85 -2.03 5.38 -0.07
C LEU A 85 -3.12 5.92 0.85
N SER A 86 -4.32 5.30 0.84
CA SER A 86 -5.41 5.67 1.76
C SER A 86 -5.05 5.37 3.21
N GLU A 87 -4.40 4.24 3.47
CA GLU A 87 -3.89 3.89 4.80
C GLU A 87 -2.79 4.84 5.26
N VAL A 88 -1.79 5.12 4.41
CA VAL A 88 -0.70 6.07 4.70
C VAL A 88 -1.26 7.46 5.05
N LEU A 89 -2.25 7.94 4.29
CA LEU A 89 -2.93 9.20 4.59
C LEU A 89 -3.58 9.17 5.98
N GLU A 90 -4.46 8.20 6.25
CA GLU A 90 -5.22 8.09 7.51
C GLU A 90 -4.31 7.91 8.74
N MET A 91 -3.19 7.18 8.61
CA MET A 91 -2.18 7.03 9.68
C MET A 91 -1.44 8.32 10.03
N ASN A 92 -1.42 9.29 9.11
CA ASN A 92 -0.69 10.55 9.26
C ASN A 92 -1.60 11.76 9.51
N LEU A 93 -2.93 11.56 9.53
CA LEU A 93 -3.87 12.58 9.99
C LEU A 93 -3.80 12.77 11.50
N ALA A 94 -4.22 13.94 11.99
CA ALA A 94 -4.41 14.12 13.43
C ALA A 94 -5.45 13.13 13.99
N ASP A 95 -5.38 12.83 15.29
CA ASP A 95 -6.28 11.86 15.94
C ASP A 95 -7.77 12.18 15.72
N ASP A 96 -8.10 13.47 15.72
CA ASP A 96 -9.44 14.02 15.54
C ASP A 96 -9.82 14.31 14.08
N GLU A 97 -8.93 14.04 13.12
CA GLU A 97 -9.19 14.14 11.70
C GLU A 97 -9.62 12.82 11.08
N LEU A 98 -10.48 12.90 10.07
CA LEU A 98 -11.03 11.80 9.30
C LEU A 98 -11.12 12.20 7.82
N ILE A 99 -11.17 11.24 6.90
CA ILE A 99 -11.51 11.53 5.50
C ILE A 99 -13.02 11.44 5.27
N TRP A 100 -13.59 12.52 4.77
CA TRP A 100 -14.99 12.62 4.36
C TRP A 100 -15.26 11.72 3.13
N PRO A 101 -16.24 10.80 3.19
CA PRO A 101 -16.43 9.77 2.17
C PRO A 101 -17.34 10.16 1.00
N LEU A 102 -17.93 11.36 1.00
CA LEU A 102 -18.89 11.79 -0.03
C LEU A 102 -18.27 12.80 -1.02
N SER A 103 -18.73 12.77 -2.27
CA SER A 103 -18.34 13.77 -3.28
C SER A 103 -18.77 15.19 -2.92
N MET A 104 -19.99 15.32 -2.39
CA MET A 104 -20.49 16.62 -1.91
C MET A 104 -19.85 16.92 -0.56
N PRO A 105 -19.38 18.16 -0.33
CA PRO A 105 -18.67 18.51 0.89
C PRO A 105 -19.58 18.44 2.12
N PRO A 106 -19.00 18.39 3.33
CA PRO A 106 -19.75 18.64 4.56
C PRO A 106 -20.33 20.06 4.58
N VAL A 107 -21.06 20.40 5.65
CA VAL A 107 -21.54 21.77 5.87
C VAL A 107 -20.38 22.76 5.74
N LEU A 108 -20.51 23.67 4.78
CA LEU A 108 -19.49 24.68 4.49
C LEU A 108 -19.67 25.91 5.41
N PRO A 109 -18.60 26.68 5.68
CA PRO A 109 -18.72 27.92 6.45
C PRO A 109 -19.64 28.92 5.75
N SER A 110 -20.28 29.81 6.51
CA SER A 110 -21.17 30.85 5.98
C SER A 110 -20.42 31.87 5.12
N ASP A 111 -19.20 32.22 5.52
CA ASP A 111 -18.26 32.99 4.72
C ASP A 111 -17.32 32.02 3.99
N GLU A 112 -17.49 31.87 2.68
CA GLU A 112 -16.64 30.96 1.89
C GLU A 112 -15.17 31.41 1.83
N THR A 113 -14.86 32.68 2.12
CA THR A 113 -13.49 33.18 2.09
C THR A 113 -12.63 32.64 3.24
N THR A 114 -13.25 32.01 4.25
CA THR A 114 -12.53 31.31 5.32
C THR A 114 -12.07 29.91 4.93
N ILE A 115 -12.52 29.36 3.79
CA ILE A 115 -12.03 28.08 3.27
C ILE A 115 -10.60 28.29 2.76
N PRO A 116 -9.55 27.76 3.40
CA PRO A 116 -8.17 27.99 3.01
C PRO A 116 -7.87 27.36 1.64
N ILE A 117 -7.35 28.19 0.72
CA ILE A 117 -6.79 27.70 -0.55
C ILE A 117 -5.46 27.01 -0.23
N ALA A 118 -5.20 25.89 -0.91
CA ALA A 118 -4.01 25.07 -0.67
C ALA A 118 -2.70 25.88 -0.72
N ASP A 119 -1.79 25.60 0.22
CA ASP A 119 -0.46 26.19 0.27
C ASP A 119 0.50 25.42 -0.63
N VAL A 120 0.56 25.84 -1.89
CA VAL A 120 1.31 25.21 -2.99
C VAL A 120 2.21 26.25 -3.66
N ALA A 121 3.04 25.80 -4.60
CA ALA A 121 3.91 26.65 -5.40
C ALA A 121 3.17 27.90 -5.98
N PRO A 122 3.85 29.06 -6.12
CA PRO A 122 3.19 30.33 -6.45
C PRO A 122 2.33 30.34 -7.72
N ASP A 123 2.73 29.62 -8.77
CA ASP A 123 1.97 29.51 -10.02
C ASP A 123 0.67 28.71 -9.82
N ALA A 124 0.77 27.57 -9.13
CA ALA A 124 -0.34 26.72 -8.75
C ALA A 124 -1.31 27.44 -7.80
N ARG A 125 -0.79 28.29 -6.91
CA ARG A 125 -1.59 29.14 -6.02
C ARG A 125 -2.30 30.26 -6.77
N ALA A 126 -1.61 30.95 -7.68
CA ALA A 126 -2.21 32.01 -8.50
C ALA A 126 -3.38 31.49 -9.36
N TYR A 127 -3.25 30.27 -9.89
CA TYR A 127 -4.33 29.61 -10.62
C TYR A 127 -5.55 29.33 -9.74
N ARG A 128 -5.36 28.81 -8.52
CA ARG A 128 -6.46 28.60 -7.55
C ARG A 128 -7.11 29.90 -7.12
N ASP A 129 -6.34 30.95 -6.87
CA ASP A 129 -6.88 32.28 -6.55
C ASP A 129 -7.74 32.85 -7.69
N TYR A 130 -7.41 32.53 -8.95
CA TYR A 130 -8.23 32.87 -10.10
C TYR A 130 -9.55 32.08 -10.11
N LEU A 131 -9.50 30.76 -9.92
CA LEU A 131 -10.70 29.91 -9.86
C LEU A 131 -11.64 30.35 -8.74
N ALA A 132 -11.09 30.67 -7.56
CA ALA A 132 -11.84 31.19 -6.43
C ALA A 132 -12.60 32.48 -6.77
N LYS A 133 -11.98 33.39 -7.53
CA LYS A 133 -12.62 34.65 -7.97
C LYS A 133 -13.68 34.43 -9.04
N ARG A 134 -13.48 33.44 -9.92
CA ARG A 134 -14.36 33.19 -11.07
C ARG A 134 -15.59 32.37 -10.71
N TYR A 135 -15.41 31.33 -9.90
CA TYR A 135 -16.43 30.31 -9.61
C TYR A 135 -16.85 30.27 -8.13
N GLY A 136 -16.22 31.08 -7.27
CA GLY A 136 -16.35 30.95 -5.81
C GLY A 136 -15.51 29.79 -5.27
N ARG A 137 -15.45 29.66 -3.94
CA ARG A 137 -14.73 28.55 -3.28
C ARG A 137 -15.62 27.34 -3.06
N ARG A 138 -16.94 27.54 -2.88
CA ARG A 138 -17.89 26.45 -2.64
C ARG A 138 -17.88 25.38 -3.72
N LEU A 139 -17.92 25.79 -5.00
CA LEU A 139 -17.93 24.86 -6.13
C LEU A 139 -16.66 24.01 -6.21
N GLN A 140 -15.53 24.54 -5.75
CA GLN A 140 -14.24 23.85 -5.75
C GLN A 140 -14.15 22.78 -4.65
N MET A 141 -15.06 22.79 -3.67
CA MET A 141 -15.14 21.79 -2.61
C MET A 141 -15.87 20.50 -3.02
N ILE A 142 -16.18 20.33 -4.31
CA ILE A 142 -16.66 19.04 -4.80
C ILE A 142 -15.43 18.12 -4.95
N SER A 143 -15.50 16.92 -4.39
CA SER A 143 -14.50 15.88 -4.60
C SER A 143 -15.04 14.78 -5.52
N GLY A 144 -14.15 14.02 -6.15
CA GLY A 144 -14.48 12.73 -6.71
C GLY A 144 -13.28 11.94 -7.20
N VAL A 145 -13.55 11.09 -8.19
CA VAL A 145 -12.54 10.25 -8.83
C VAL A 145 -12.32 10.71 -10.27
N HIS A 146 -11.05 10.77 -10.69
CA HIS A 146 -10.66 10.79 -12.09
C HIS A 146 -10.03 9.45 -12.45
N PHE A 147 -10.38 8.92 -13.63
CA PHE A 147 -9.86 7.65 -14.12
C PHE A 147 -9.17 7.85 -15.46
N ASN A 148 -7.89 7.53 -15.49
CA ASN A 148 -7.01 7.65 -16.64
C ASN A 148 -6.96 6.29 -17.35
N PHE A 149 -7.13 6.28 -18.67
CA PHE A 149 -7.18 5.06 -19.46
C PHE A 149 -6.48 5.22 -20.81
N SER A 150 -5.59 4.28 -21.13
CA SER A 150 -5.07 4.06 -22.46
C SER A 150 -5.29 2.61 -22.90
N LEU A 151 -5.41 2.39 -24.20
CA LEU A 151 -5.43 1.05 -24.77
C LEU A 151 -4.04 0.40 -24.62
N ALA A 152 -3.98 -0.93 -24.58
CA ALA A 152 -2.71 -1.65 -24.55
C ALA A 152 -1.84 -1.22 -25.76
N PRO A 153 -0.60 -0.73 -25.55
CA PRO A 153 0.28 -0.31 -26.64
C PRO A 153 0.50 -1.40 -27.69
N ALA A 154 0.58 -2.67 -27.25
CA ALA A 154 0.69 -3.83 -28.12
C ALA A 154 -0.54 -4.01 -29.04
N LEU A 155 -1.75 -3.69 -28.57
CA LEU A 155 -2.96 -3.77 -29.39
C LEU A 155 -2.91 -2.75 -30.52
N ILE A 156 -2.56 -1.51 -30.21
CA ILE A 156 -2.46 -0.42 -31.19
C ILE A 156 -1.39 -0.76 -32.23
N ALA A 157 -0.18 -1.12 -31.79
CA ALA A 157 0.93 -1.42 -32.67
C ALA A 157 0.61 -2.56 -33.65
N ARG A 158 0.06 -3.67 -33.14
CA ARG A 158 -0.29 -4.84 -33.96
C ARG A 158 -1.37 -4.51 -35.00
N LEU A 159 -2.44 -3.81 -34.60
CA LEU A 159 -3.50 -3.41 -35.53
C LEU A 159 -2.98 -2.45 -36.61
N TYR A 160 -2.13 -1.50 -36.23
CA TYR A 160 -1.52 -0.57 -37.19
C TYR A 160 -0.66 -1.32 -38.20
N ASP A 161 0.34 -2.07 -37.73
CA ASP A 161 1.32 -2.74 -38.58
C ASP A 161 0.66 -3.75 -39.53
N GLU A 162 -0.34 -4.50 -39.05
CA GLU A 162 -0.91 -5.61 -39.83
C GLU A 162 -2.07 -5.21 -40.75
N VAL A 163 -2.77 -4.10 -40.47
CA VAL A 163 -4.03 -3.76 -41.17
C VAL A 163 -4.14 -2.30 -41.58
N TYR A 164 -3.71 -1.38 -40.72
CA TYR A 164 -4.06 0.04 -40.85
C TYR A 164 -2.91 0.94 -41.32
N HIS A 165 -1.70 0.41 -41.53
CA HIS A 165 -0.52 1.18 -41.98
C HIS A 165 -0.71 1.87 -43.34
N ASP A 166 -1.52 1.29 -44.24
CA ASP A 166 -1.84 1.90 -45.54
C ASP A 166 -2.94 2.98 -45.44
N GLN A 167 -3.70 3.01 -44.33
CA GLN A 167 -4.82 3.93 -44.12
C GLN A 167 -4.43 5.14 -43.26
N PHE A 168 -3.39 5.01 -42.43
CA PHE A 168 -2.92 6.04 -41.52
C PHE A 168 -1.42 6.26 -41.71
N ALA A 169 -1.01 7.52 -41.85
CA ALA A 169 0.38 7.86 -42.14
C ALA A 169 1.34 7.45 -41.01
N THR A 170 0.87 7.51 -39.76
CA THR A 170 1.62 7.07 -38.59
C THR A 170 0.77 6.24 -37.64
N VAL A 171 1.42 5.46 -36.77
CA VAL A 171 0.75 4.76 -35.66
C VAL A 171 0.02 5.75 -34.73
N LYS A 172 0.52 6.99 -34.62
CA LYS A 172 -0.10 8.01 -33.80
C LYS A 172 -1.41 8.50 -34.39
N ASP A 173 -1.49 8.74 -35.69
CA ASP A 173 -2.75 9.12 -36.37
C ASP A 173 -3.84 8.05 -36.18
N PHE A 174 -3.43 6.78 -36.22
CA PHE A 174 -4.32 5.65 -35.93
C PHE A 174 -4.75 5.64 -34.46
N SER A 175 -3.82 5.80 -33.53
CA SER A 175 -4.11 5.87 -32.09
C SER A 175 -5.06 7.02 -31.75
N ASP A 176 -4.83 8.20 -32.30
CA ASP A 176 -5.69 9.38 -32.13
C ASP A 176 -7.12 9.10 -32.59
N MET A 177 -7.27 8.41 -33.73
CA MET A 177 -8.58 8.00 -34.24
C MET A 177 -9.31 7.08 -33.26
N LEU A 178 -8.62 6.10 -32.66
CA LEU A 178 -9.19 5.19 -31.67
C LEU A 178 -9.65 5.95 -30.41
N TYR A 179 -8.81 6.83 -29.87
CA TYR A 179 -9.13 7.60 -28.66
C TYR A 179 -10.26 8.61 -28.88
N LEU A 180 -10.29 9.28 -30.03
CA LEU A 180 -11.41 10.14 -30.40
C LEU A 180 -12.71 9.34 -30.49
N GLN A 181 -12.69 8.13 -31.07
CA GLN A 181 -13.87 7.29 -31.14
C GLN A 181 -14.41 6.93 -29.75
N ILE A 182 -13.52 6.57 -28.81
CA ILE A 182 -13.92 6.31 -27.41
C ILE A 182 -14.52 7.56 -26.77
N ALA A 183 -13.85 8.72 -26.89
CA ALA A 183 -14.33 9.98 -26.30
C ALA A 183 -15.70 10.42 -26.86
N GLN A 184 -15.89 10.29 -28.18
CA GLN A 184 -17.15 10.58 -28.86
C GLN A 184 -18.28 9.67 -28.36
N ASN A 185 -18.05 8.36 -28.31
CA ASN A 185 -19.04 7.41 -27.83
C ASN A 185 -19.30 7.56 -26.33
N TYR A 186 -18.28 7.91 -25.53
CA TYR A 186 -18.44 8.17 -24.11
C TYR A 186 -19.44 9.30 -23.85
N SER A 187 -19.36 10.41 -24.59
CA SER A 187 -20.29 11.53 -24.43
C SER A 187 -21.77 11.13 -24.60
N GLN A 188 -22.05 10.09 -25.39
CA GLN A 188 -23.41 9.60 -25.65
C GLN A 188 -23.89 8.59 -24.62
N TYR A 189 -22.99 7.73 -24.13
CA TYR A 189 -23.34 6.60 -23.27
C TYR A 189 -22.96 6.80 -21.80
N ARG A 190 -22.31 7.92 -21.44
CA ARG A 190 -21.89 8.21 -20.05
C ARG A 190 -23.04 8.18 -19.04
N TYR A 191 -24.29 8.39 -19.48
CA TYR A 191 -25.47 8.33 -18.61
C TYR A 191 -25.59 6.97 -17.89
N LEU A 192 -25.10 5.88 -18.49
CA LEU A 192 -25.05 4.58 -17.83
C LEU A 192 -24.13 4.63 -16.59
N LEU A 193 -22.95 5.22 -16.70
CA LEU A 193 -22.01 5.33 -15.59
C LEU A 193 -22.56 6.26 -14.50
N THR A 194 -23.18 7.37 -14.88
CA THR A 194 -23.87 8.28 -13.93
C THR A 194 -24.98 7.54 -13.17
N TYR A 195 -25.76 6.69 -13.84
CA TYR A 195 -26.77 5.86 -13.17
C TYR A 195 -26.15 4.83 -12.22
N LEU A 196 -25.10 4.13 -12.67
CA LEU A 196 -24.46 3.06 -11.92
C LEU A 196 -23.66 3.56 -10.70
N PHE A 197 -22.98 4.69 -10.86
CA PHE A 197 -21.98 5.21 -9.91
C PHE A 197 -22.40 6.50 -9.22
N GLY A 198 -23.53 7.11 -9.58
CA GLY A 198 -24.03 8.32 -8.94
C GLY A 198 -24.22 8.13 -7.43
N ALA A 199 -23.59 9.01 -6.63
CA ALA A 199 -23.55 8.94 -5.18
C ALA A 199 -23.51 10.35 -4.54
N SER A 200 -24.16 11.33 -5.18
CA SER A 200 -24.29 12.71 -4.67
C SER A 200 -25.75 13.17 -4.68
N PRO A 201 -26.62 12.56 -3.86
CA PRO A 201 -28.07 12.71 -4.00
C PRO A 201 -28.64 14.02 -3.41
N ILE A 202 -27.93 14.62 -2.45
CA ILE A 202 -28.26 15.89 -1.81
C ILE A 202 -26.98 16.70 -1.58
N THR A 203 -27.11 17.97 -1.20
CA THR A 203 -25.99 18.79 -0.71
C THR A 203 -26.23 19.17 0.74
N GLU A 204 -25.17 19.19 1.55
CA GLU A 204 -25.24 19.78 2.87
C GLU A 204 -25.51 21.29 2.82
N ALA A 205 -25.96 21.83 3.96
CA ALA A 205 -26.26 23.24 4.09
C ALA A 205 -25.09 24.14 3.66
N LEU A 206 -25.43 25.29 3.08
CA LEU A 206 -24.49 26.33 2.63
C LEU A 206 -23.57 25.92 1.47
N PHE A 207 -23.72 24.74 0.87
CA PHE A 207 -23.05 24.46 -0.41
C PHE A 207 -23.70 25.25 -1.55
N GLN A 208 -25.00 25.04 -1.79
CA GLN A 208 -25.80 25.89 -2.68
C GLN A 208 -26.49 26.99 -1.89
N THR A 209 -26.19 28.24 -2.24
CA THR A 209 -26.82 29.42 -1.62
C THR A 209 -28.15 29.79 -2.29
N ASP A 210 -28.36 29.39 -3.54
CA ASP A 210 -29.64 29.49 -4.24
C ASP A 210 -30.22 28.10 -4.40
N THR A 211 -31.25 27.79 -3.63
CA THR A 211 -31.93 26.48 -3.62
C THR A 211 -33.17 26.47 -4.51
N THR A 212 -33.47 27.54 -5.25
CA THR A 212 -34.74 27.71 -5.99
C THR A 212 -34.99 26.60 -7.02
N ASN A 213 -33.91 26.09 -7.63
CA ASN A 213 -33.97 25.05 -8.64
C ASN A 213 -33.61 23.66 -8.12
N LEU A 214 -33.20 23.53 -6.85
CA LEU A 214 -32.87 22.23 -6.28
C LEU A 214 -34.12 21.35 -6.20
N PRO A 215 -34.06 20.10 -6.67
CA PRO A 215 -35.15 19.15 -6.49
C PRO A 215 -35.48 18.95 -5.00
N ASP A 216 -36.76 18.78 -4.68
CA ASP A 216 -37.27 18.49 -3.33
C ASP A 216 -37.18 17.00 -2.96
N TYR A 217 -36.41 16.24 -3.74
CA TYR A 217 -36.14 14.82 -3.56
C TYR A 217 -34.66 14.53 -3.80
N ALA A 218 -34.19 13.42 -3.24
CA ALA A 218 -32.82 12.95 -3.41
C ALA A 218 -32.59 12.49 -4.87
N VAL A 219 -31.64 13.11 -5.57
CA VAL A 219 -31.35 12.80 -6.98
C VAL A 219 -30.30 11.68 -7.10
N ARG A 220 -29.94 11.26 -8.32
CA ARG A 220 -28.86 10.28 -8.52
C ARG A 220 -27.47 10.86 -8.31
N SER A 221 -27.18 12.02 -8.91
CA SER A 221 -25.85 12.64 -8.83
C SER A 221 -25.90 14.14 -9.14
N LEU A 222 -25.85 14.99 -8.12
CA LEU A 222 -25.73 16.44 -8.28
C LEU A 222 -24.37 16.83 -8.87
N ARG A 223 -23.30 16.10 -8.54
CA ARG A 223 -21.97 16.38 -9.09
C ARG A 223 -21.90 16.18 -10.62
N SER A 224 -22.67 15.22 -11.14
CA SER A 224 -22.74 14.96 -12.59
C SER A 224 -23.70 15.90 -13.34
N SER A 225 -24.46 16.72 -12.63
CA SER A 225 -25.35 17.72 -13.22
C SER A 225 -24.56 18.93 -13.71
N GLN A 226 -24.92 19.42 -14.89
CA GLN A 226 -24.43 20.67 -15.46
C GLN A 226 -24.95 21.90 -14.71
N LEU A 227 -26.06 21.79 -13.99
CA LEU A 227 -26.67 22.88 -13.25
C LEU A 227 -26.08 23.02 -11.83
N PHE A 228 -25.78 21.88 -11.18
CA PHE A 228 -25.41 21.85 -9.76
C PHE A 228 -23.98 21.39 -9.51
N GLY A 229 -23.40 20.63 -10.43
CA GLY A 229 -22.00 20.21 -10.39
C GLY A 229 -21.08 21.23 -11.04
N TYR A 230 -19.82 20.85 -11.19
CA TYR A 230 -18.84 21.69 -11.88
C TYR A 230 -19.05 21.58 -13.40
N ALA A 231 -19.16 22.71 -14.10
CA ALA A 231 -19.24 22.76 -15.56
C ALA A 231 -18.74 24.12 -16.08
N ASN A 232 -18.07 24.14 -17.24
CA ASN A 232 -17.93 25.40 -17.98
C ASN A 232 -19.20 25.61 -18.81
N HIS A 233 -19.99 26.63 -18.46
CA HIS A 233 -21.15 27.01 -19.26
C HIS A 233 -20.74 27.69 -20.57
N ASP A 234 -21.55 27.51 -21.62
CA ASP A 234 -21.39 28.17 -22.93
C ASP A 234 -20.07 27.91 -23.68
N LEU A 235 -19.40 26.79 -23.37
CA LEU A 235 -18.20 26.33 -24.06
C LEU A 235 -18.49 25.08 -24.90
N VAL A 236 -18.14 25.12 -26.18
CA VAL A 236 -18.26 23.99 -27.10
C VAL A 236 -16.86 23.61 -27.58
N VAL A 237 -16.46 22.36 -27.32
CA VAL A 237 -15.16 21.80 -27.73
C VAL A 237 -15.39 20.71 -28.76
N SER A 238 -14.74 20.81 -29.92
CA SER A 238 -14.87 19.82 -30.99
C SER A 238 -14.10 18.54 -30.67
N PHE A 239 -14.69 17.38 -30.95
CA PHE A 239 -13.99 16.08 -30.90
C PHE A 239 -13.87 15.47 -32.30
N GLU A 240 -13.98 16.26 -33.38
CA GLU A 240 -13.90 15.76 -34.75
C GLU A 240 -12.50 15.24 -35.12
N SER A 241 -11.47 15.93 -34.64
CA SER A 241 -10.05 15.57 -34.74
C SER A 241 -9.28 16.15 -33.55
N VAL A 242 -8.06 15.68 -33.30
CA VAL A 242 -7.19 16.22 -32.24
C VAL A 242 -6.88 17.70 -32.48
N ALA A 243 -6.61 18.08 -33.74
CA ALA A 243 -6.41 19.47 -34.12
C ALA A 243 -7.65 20.33 -33.83
N ALA A 244 -8.85 19.88 -34.21
CA ALA A 244 -10.08 20.63 -33.94
C ALA A 244 -10.37 20.75 -32.44
N TYR A 245 -10.04 19.73 -31.65
CA TYR A 245 -10.14 19.77 -30.19
C TYR A 245 -9.22 20.84 -29.61
N TYR A 246 -7.95 20.80 -29.98
CA TYR A 246 -6.94 21.76 -29.53
C TYR A 246 -7.30 23.19 -29.95
N ASP A 247 -7.64 23.41 -31.22
CA ASP A 247 -8.03 24.72 -31.76
C ASP A 247 -9.25 25.30 -31.03
N SER A 248 -10.20 24.46 -30.61
CA SER A 248 -11.37 24.89 -29.83
C SER A 248 -10.96 25.44 -28.47
N LEU A 249 -10.00 24.79 -27.79
CA LEU A 249 -9.48 25.24 -26.49
C LEU A 249 -8.66 26.53 -26.63
N GLU A 250 -7.77 26.61 -27.60
CA GLU A 250 -7.01 27.82 -27.91
C GLU A 250 -7.93 29.00 -28.25
N GLN A 251 -8.99 28.74 -29.02
CA GLN A 251 -9.98 29.76 -29.30
C GLN A 251 -10.69 30.24 -28.02
N ALA A 252 -11.07 29.33 -27.13
CA ALA A 252 -11.69 29.68 -25.85
C ALA A 252 -10.76 30.50 -24.95
N ILE A 253 -9.46 30.17 -24.93
CA ILE A 253 -8.43 30.92 -24.21
C ILE A 253 -8.27 32.33 -24.81
N SER A 254 -8.18 32.44 -26.14
CA SER A 254 -8.07 33.74 -26.84
C SER A 254 -9.27 34.66 -26.58
N LYS A 255 -10.47 34.07 -26.43
CA LYS A 255 -11.71 34.77 -26.08
C LYS A 255 -11.85 35.04 -24.58
N LYS A 256 -10.87 34.64 -23.75
CA LYS A 256 -10.89 34.70 -22.29
C LYS A 256 -12.08 33.96 -21.66
N GLN A 257 -12.63 32.99 -22.39
CA GLN A 257 -13.59 32.02 -21.83
C GLN A 257 -12.86 31.02 -20.94
N LEU A 258 -11.57 30.78 -21.18
CA LEU A 258 -10.66 30.05 -20.29
C LEU A 258 -9.37 30.88 -20.08
N ILE A 259 -8.69 30.71 -18.96
CA ILE A 259 -7.34 31.24 -18.71
C ILE A 259 -6.25 30.31 -19.21
N SER A 260 -6.53 29.00 -19.24
CA SER A 260 -5.66 27.95 -19.76
C SER A 260 -6.45 26.68 -20.04
N GLU A 261 -5.85 25.72 -20.73
CA GLU A 261 -6.44 24.38 -20.97
C GLU A 261 -6.77 23.61 -19.68
N ARG A 262 -6.12 23.96 -18.56
CA ARG A 262 -6.36 23.33 -17.25
C ARG A 262 -7.75 23.65 -16.69
N GLU A 263 -8.35 24.76 -17.12
CA GLU A 263 -9.68 25.19 -16.67
C GLU A 263 -10.81 24.47 -17.40
N TYR A 264 -10.52 23.81 -18.53
CA TYR A 264 -11.51 23.05 -19.27
C TYR A 264 -12.00 21.85 -18.45
N TYR A 265 -13.26 21.91 -18.06
CA TYR A 265 -14.00 20.89 -17.33
C TYR A 265 -14.91 20.12 -18.30
N GLY A 266 -14.32 19.16 -19.01
CA GLY A 266 -15.04 18.16 -19.79
C GLY A 266 -15.13 16.83 -19.05
N SER A 267 -16.18 16.05 -19.30
CA SER A 267 -16.31 14.69 -18.72
C SER A 267 -15.30 13.69 -19.26
N VAL A 268 -14.69 13.99 -20.41
CA VAL A 268 -13.54 13.28 -20.97
C VAL A 268 -12.57 14.30 -21.55
N ARG A 269 -11.27 14.12 -21.30
CA ARG A 269 -10.19 14.97 -21.81
C ARG A 269 -9.15 14.15 -22.55
N LEU A 270 -8.67 14.72 -23.66
CA LEU A 270 -7.56 14.16 -24.42
C LEU A 270 -6.25 14.58 -23.75
N ARG A 271 -5.40 13.62 -23.42
CA ARG A 271 -4.16 13.87 -22.68
C ARG A 271 -2.95 13.38 -23.47
N SER A 272 -1.83 14.08 -23.29
CA SER A 272 -0.53 13.73 -23.85
C SER A 272 0.53 13.83 -22.75
N HIS A 273 1.56 13.01 -22.82
CA HIS A 273 2.79 13.16 -22.02
C HIS A 273 3.62 14.38 -22.47
N GLY A 274 3.41 14.82 -23.71
CA GLY A 274 4.04 16.02 -24.29
C GLY A 274 3.00 17.10 -24.60
N HIS A 275 3.12 17.70 -25.79
CA HIS A 275 2.19 18.71 -26.29
C HIS A 275 1.13 18.07 -27.19
N LEU A 276 -0.13 18.09 -26.76
CA LEU A 276 -1.26 17.46 -27.47
C LEU A 276 -1.33 17.80 -28.97
N ALA A 277 -1.04 19.05 -29.35
CA ALA A 277 -1.07 19.50 -30.75
C ALA A 277 0.06 18.92 -31.63
N GLN A 278 1.17 18.51 -31.03
CA GLN A 278 2.36 18.01 -31.72
C GLN A 278 2.46 16.48 -31.61
N ASP A 279 2.20 15.97 -30.41
CA ASP A 279 2.47 14.59 -30.03
C ASP A 279 1.21 13.71 -30.08
N GLY A 280 0.01 14.31 -30.18
CA GLY A 280 -1.30 13.66 -30.19
C GLY A 280 -1.70 13.02 -28.85
N VAL A 281 -2.71 12.15 -28.83
CA VAL A 281 -3.32 11.57 -27.61
C VAL A 281 -2.57 10.33 -27.12
N ASP A 282 -2.10 10.34 -25.87
CA ASP A 282 -1.49 9.17 -25.22
C ASP A 282 -2.51 8.40 -24.37
N TYR A 283 -3.41 9.13 -23.70
CA TYR A 283 -4.45 8.54 -22.86
C TYR A 283 -5.68 9.46 -22.76
N LEU A 284 -6.78 8.89 -22.24
CA LEU A 284 -8.02 9.61 -21.94
C LEU A 284 -8.17 9.75 -20.43
N GLU A 285 -8.47 10.96 -19.97
CA GLU A 285 -8.84 11.25 -18.58
C GLU A 285 -10.36 11.39 -18.50
N PHE A 286 -11.00 10.49 -17.76
CA PHE A 286 -12.45 10.51 -17.51
C PHE A 286 -12.74 11.09 -16.14
N ARG A 287 -13.65 12.08 -16.10
CA ARG A 287 -13.98 12.85 -14.90
C ARG A 287 -15.47 12.75 -14.59
N GLY A 288 -15.84 13.14 -13.38
CA GLY A 288 -17.25 13.17 -12.96
C GLY A 288 -17.74 11.87 -12.31
N PHE A 289 -16.85 10.95 -11.92
CA PHE A 289 -17.22 9.77 -11.12
C PHE A 289 -17.28 10.10 -9.63
N ASP A 290 -18.44 9.93 -9.02
CA ASP A 290 -18.61 10.19 -7.59
C ASP A 290 -17.77 9.24 -6.73
N LEU A 291 -17.37 9.70 -5.54
CA LEU A 291 -16.85 8.80 -4.51
C LEU A 291 -17.94 7.79 -4.14
N ASN A 292 -17.58 6.52 -4.09
CA ASN A 292 -18.40 5.47 -3.53
C ASN A 292 -18.29 5.51 -1.99
N PRO A 293 -19.35 5.92 -1.28
CA PRO A 293 -19.28 6.15 0.16
C PRO A 293 -19.31 4.86 0.99
N PHE A 294 -19.41 3.70 0.33
CA PHE A 294 -19.41 2.37 0.94
C PHE A 294 -18.06 1.66 0.79
N ALA A 295 -17.03 2.32 0.24
CA ALA A 295 -15.68 1.79 0.10
C ALA A 295 -14.65 2.79 0.64
N ALA A 296 -13.71 2.34 1.49
CA ALA A 296 -12.67 3.20 2.08
C ALA A 296 -11.78 3.89 1.01
N SER A 297 -11.50 3.18 -0.08
CA SER A 297 -10.81 3.69 -1.27
C SER A 297 -11.61 4.72 -2.07
N GLY A 298 -12.92 4.87 -1.82
CA GLY A 298 -13.82 5.71 -2.62
C GLY A 298 -14.28 5.08 -3.94
N VAL A 299 -13.87 3.84 -4.22
CA VAL A 299 -14.17 3.08 -5.44
C VAL A 299 -13.93 1.58 -5.21
N THR A 300 -14.68 0.68 -5.85
CA THR A 300 -14.45 -0.78 -5.76
C THR A 300 -13.74 -1.34 -6.99
N GLN A 301 -13.13 -2.51 -6.84
CA GLN A 301 -12.51 -3.27 -7.95
C GLN A 301 -13.48 -3.46 -9.12
N GLU A 302 -14.73 -3.84 -8.83
CA GLU A 302 -15.75 -4.06 -9.87
C GLU A 302 -16.11 -2.77 -10.61
N GLN A 303 -16.00 -1.60 -9.98
CA GLN A 303 -16.18 -0.32 -10.67
C GLN A 303 -15.04 -0.05 -11.64
N LEU A 304 -13.78 -0.29 -11.24
CA LEU A 304 -12.62 -0.10 -12.11
C LEU A 304 -12.63 -1.09 -13.29
N ASP A 305 -12.91 -2.35 -13.02
CA ASP A 305 -13.04 -3.39 -14.05
C ASP A 305 -14.18 -3.08 -15.02
N PHE A 306 -15.31 -2.57 -14.52
CA PHE A 306 -16.41 -2.15 -15.38
C PHE A 306 -16.07 -0.91 -16.21
N LEU A 307 -15.32 0.06 -15.67
CA LEU A 307 -14.84 1.21 -16.43
C LEU A 307 -13.95 0.76 -17.60
N HIS A 308 -12.97 -0.12 -17.33
CA HIS A 308 -12.14 -0.73 -18.37
C HIS A 308 -13.02 -1.42 -19.43
N LEU A 309 -13.90 -2.34 -19.01
CA LEU A 309 -14.81 -3.03 -19.93
C LEU A 309 -15.63 -2.05 -20.77
N PHE A 310 -16.18 -1.02 -20.14
CA PHE A 310 -17.05 -0.06 -20.78
C PHE A 310 -16.29 0.76 -21.83
N PHE A 311 -15.10 1.27 -21.53
CA PHE A 311 -14.31 2.04 -22.50
C PHE A 311 -13.84 1.18 -23.68
N THR A 312 -13.43 -0.06 -23.42
CA THR A 312 -13.11 -1.03 -24.48
C THR A 312 -14.35 -1.35 -25.32
N TYR A 313 -15.53 -1.47 -24.71
CA TYR A 313 -16.79 -1.65 -25.43
C TYR A 313 -17.17 -0.42 -26.28
N LEU A 314 -16.94 0.80 -25.80
CA LEU A 314 -17.20 2.03 -26.57
C LEU A 314 -16.38 2.08 -27.86
N LEU A 315 -15.18 1.50 -27.89
CA LEU A 315 -14.39 1.37 -29.11
C LEU A 315 -15.06 0.47 -30.16
N SER A 316 -15.87 -0.51 -29.73
CA SER A 316 -16.59 -1.41 -30.65
C SER A 316 -17.80 -0.74 -31.31
N LEU A 317 -18.31 0.33 -30.72
CA LEU A 317 -19.46 1.06 -31.24
C LEU A 317 -19.10 1.88 -32.47
N PRO A 318 -20.03 2.05 -33.43
CA PRO A 318 -19.79 2.86 -34.62
C PRO A 318 -19.42 4.29 -34.29
N LYS A 319 -18.44 4.83 -35.03
CA LYS A 319 -18.15 6.26 -35.03
C LYS A 319 -19.43 7.03 -35.32
N ALA A 320 -19.61 8.18 -34.67
CA ALA A 320 -20.74 9.04 -34.93
C ALA A 320 -20.74 9.50 -36.40
N ALA A 321 -21.69 9.01 -37.20
CA ALA A 321 -21.90 9.43 -38.58
C ALA A 321 -22.83 10.67 -38.58
N GLU A 322 -22.29 11.80 -39.02
CA GLU A 322 -22.94 13.12 -39.17
C GLU A 322 -23.43 13.81 -37.87
N SER A 323 -23.29 15.15 -37.81
CA SER A 323 -23.72 16.01 -36.70
C SER A 323 -23.18 15.63 -35.31
N LEU A 324 -21.86 15.44 -35.18
CA LEU A 324 -21.21 15.05 -33.93
C LEU A 324 -21.61 15.95 -32.75
N THR A 325 -21.55 17.28 -32.95
CA THR A 325 -21.93 18.27 -31.94
C THR A 325 -23.35 18.08 -31.42
N ALA A 326 -24.33 17.79 -32.29
CA ALA A 326 -25.70 17.56 -31.87
C ALA A 326 -25.82 16.27 -31.05
N ARG A 327 -25.18 15.18 -31.47
CA ARG A 327 -25.19 13.92 -30.72
C ARG A 327 -24.53 14.03 -29.35
N MET A 328 -23.43 14.77 -29.25
CA MET A 328 -22.78 15.04 -27.97
C MET A 328 -23.71 15.85 -27.05
N SER A 329 -24.41 16.86 -27.60
CA SER A 329 -25.41 17.63 -26.86
C SER A 329 -26.59 16.76 -26.39
N GLU A 330 -27.09 15.84 -27.21
CA GLU A 330 -28.15 14.90 -26.82
C GLU A 330 -27.68 13.97 -25.70
N GLY A 331 -26.46 13.43 -25.79
CA GLY A 331 -25.85 12.62 -24.74
C GLY A 331 -25.70 13.39 -23.42
N GLN A 332 -25.33 14.66 -23.49
CA GLN A 332 -25.25 15.55 -22.33
C GLN A 332 -26.63 15.78 -21.69
N GLN A 333 -27.66 16.05 -22.49
CA GLN A 333 -29.04 16.22 -22.00
C GLN A 333 -29.59 14.94 -21.37
N LEU A 334 -29.32 13.78 -21.98
CA LEU A 334 -29.72 12.49 -21.42
C LEU A 334 -29.01 12.22 -20.08
N ASN A 335 -27.71 12.52 -20.00
CA ASN A 335 -26.97 12.41 -18.75
C ASN A 335 -27.52 13.34 -17.67
N GLU A 336 -27.86 14.59 -18.02
CA GLU A 336 -28.47 15.55 -17.10
C GLU A 336 -29.80 15.03 -16.55
N ALA A 337 -30.64 14.49 -17.44
CA ALA A 337 -31.91 13.90 -17.04
C ALA A 337 -31.71 12.75 -16.05
N ILE A 338 -30.77 11.83 -16.32
CA ILE A 338 -30.44 10.73 -15.41
C ILE A 338 -29.86 11.22 -14.09
N ALA A 339 -28.96 12.19 -14.11
CA ALA A 339 -28.33 12.75 -12.92
C ALA A 339 -29.35 13.31 -11.93
N LEU A 340 -30.42 13.95 -12.46
CA LEU A 340 -31.48 14.61 -11.69
C LEU A 340 -32.74 13.74 -11.47
N GLU A 341 -32.73 12.49 -11.90
CA GLU A 341 -33.80 11.55 -11.56
C GLU A 341 -33.87 11.32 -10.04
N ASP A 342 -35.08 11.11 -9.53
CA ASP A 342 -35.31 10.65 -8.15
C ASP A 342 -34.64 9.29 -7.93
N ALA A 343 -33.66 9.25 -7.02
CA ALA A 343 -32.89 8.05 -6.70
C ALA A 343 -33.74 6.93 -6.12
N THR A 344 -34.91 7.25 -5.55
CA THR A 344 -35.82 6.29 -4.92
C THR A 344 -36.76 5.61 -5.91
N LYS A 345 -36.64 5.91 -7.20
CA LYS A 345 -37.48 5.37 -8.28
C LYS A 345 -36.64 4.69 -9.37
N ALA A 346 -37.31 3.81 -10.12
CA ALA A 346 -36.75 3.24 -11.34
C ALA A 346 -36.51 4.34 -12.40
N SER A 347 -35.42 4.21 -13.14
CA SER A 347 -35.07 5.17 -14.21
C SER A 347 -36.01 5.06 -15.40
N ALA A 348 -36.33 6.20 -16.03
CA ALA A 348 -37.05 6.22 -17.29
C ALA A 348 -36.26 5.53 -18.43
N GLN A 349 -34.94 5.42 -18.29
CA GLN A 349 -34.05 4.77 -19.26
C GLN A 349 -33.70 3.31 -18.89
N GLN A 350 -34.37 2.71 -17.90
CA GLN A 350 -34.03 1.37 -17.43
C GLN A 350 -34.00 0.33 -18.56
N ALA A 351 -35.03 0.32 -19.43
CA ALA A 351 -35.07 -0.61 -20.58
C ALA A 351 -33.91 -0.40 -21.56
N ASN A 352 -33.54 0.85 -21.83
CA ASN A 352 -32.40 1.18 -22.70
C ASN A 352 -31.07 0.73 -22.07
N MET A 353 -30.91 0.91 -20.75
CA MET A 353 -29.75 0.41 -20.01
C MET A 353 -29.69 -1.13 -20.02
N GLN A 354 -30.81 -1.84 -19.90
CA GLN A 354 -30.84 -3.31 -20.00
C GLN A 354 -30.41 -3.84 -21.37
N ILE A 355 -30.81 -3.15 -22.45
CA ILE A 355 -30.38 -3.48 -23.83
C ILE A 355 -28.86 -3.26 -23.95
N LEU A 356 -28.36 -2.14 -23.43
CA LEU A 356 -26.94 -1.83 -23.43
C LEU A 356 -26.13 -2.86 -22.62
N MET A 357 -26.59 -3.23 -21.42
CA MET A 357 -25.95 -4.25 -20.59
C MET A 357 -25.96 -5.62 -21.25
N THR A 358 -27.04 -5.99 -21.94
CA THR A 358 -27.08 -7.21 -22.76
C THR A 358 -26.02 -7.19 -23.86
N SER A 359 -25.85 -6.04 -24.52
CA SER A 359 -24.85 -5.85 -25.58
C SER A 359 -23.43 -5.94 -25.04
N ILE A 360 -23.15 -5.34 -23.88
CA ILE A 360 -21.87 -5.46 -23.17
C ILE A 360 -21.61 -6.92 -22.76
N ARG A 361 -22.64 -7.66 -22.31
CA ARG A 361 -22.50 -9.09 -21.98
C ARG A 361 -22.15 -9.94 -23.19
N GLN A 362 -22.79 -9.65 -24.31
CA GLN A 362 -22.49 -10.31 -25.57
C GLN A 362 -21.07 -10.00 -26.01
N PHE A 363 -20.61 -8.75 -25.86
CA PHE A 363 -19.24 -8.35 -26.14
C PHE A 363 -18.23 -9.17 -25.33
N ILE A 364 -18.40 -9.30 -24.01
CA ILE A 364 -17.54 -10.15 -23.16
C ILE A 364 -17.48 -11.58 -23.72
N THR A 365 -18.63 -12.16 -24.04
CA THR A 365 -18.73 -13.54 -24.54
C THR A 365 -18.05 -13.70 -25.90
N THR A 366 -18.28 -12.77 -26.81
CA THR A 366 -17.77 -12.80 -28.19
C THR A 366 -16.25 -12.68 -28.25
N TYR A 367 -15.64 -11.89 -27.36
CA TYR A 367 -14.18 -11.68 -27.32
C TYR A 367 -13.48 -12.48 -26.21
N GLN A 368 -14.22 -13.32 -25.47
CA GLN A 368 -13.70 -14.21 -24.42
C GLN A 368 -12.86 -13.45 -23.39
N LEU A 369 -13.37 -12.30 -22.93
CA LEU A 369 -12.67 -11.47 -21.94
C LEU A 369 -12.64 -12.15 -20.57
N ASP A 370 -11.70 -11.74 -19.73
CA ASP A 370 -11.41 -12.38 -18.44
C ASP A 370 -12.60 -12.39 -17.46
N GLN A 371 -12.57 -13.34 -16.52
CA GLN A 371 -13.62 -13.53 -15.51
C GLN A 371 -13.93 -12.26 -14.71
N ARG A 372 -12.92 -11.42 -14.41
CA ARG A 372 -13.11 -10.15 -13.69
C ARG A 372 -14.14 -9.22 -14.35
N PHE A 373 -14.22 -9.23 -15.69
CA PHE A 373 -15.22 -8.44 -16.40
C PHE A 373 -16.62 -9.02 -16.31
N ILE A 374 -16.74 -10.35 -16.19
CA ILE A 374 -18.01 -11.02 -15.94
C ILE A 374 -18.53 -10.65 -14.55
N ASP A 375 -17.64 -10.66 -13.56
CA ASP A 375 -17.98 -10.34 -12.18
C ASP A 375 -18.38 -8.87 -12.06
N ALA A 376 -17.59 -7.96 -12.63
CA ALA A 376 -17.90 -6.54 -12.70
C ALA A 376 -19.23 -6.26 -13.43
N TRP A 377 -19.44 -6.87 -14.60
CA TRP A 377 -20.71 -6.75 -15.33
C TRP A 377 -21.89 -7.27 -14.50
N THR A 378 -21.73 -8.37 -13.77
CA THR A 378 -22.81 -8.96 -12.96
C THR A 378 -23.26 -7.98 -11.89
N VAL A 379 -22.33 -7.38 -11.15
CA VAL A 379 -22.62 -6.37 -10.12
C VAL A 379 -23.29 -5.14 -10.72
N MET A 380 -22.80 -4.62 -11.85
CA MET A 380 -23.40 -3.43 -12.47
C MET A 380 -24.76 -3.72 -13.11
N ASN A 381 -24.94 -4.90 -13.68
CA ASN A 381 -26.22 -5.31 -14.28
C ASN A 381 -27.31 -5.48 -13.21
N GLU A 382 -26.94 -5.91 -12.00
CA GLU A 382 -27.87 -5.95 -10.88
C GLU A 382 -28.44 -4.55 -10.56
N ARG A 383 -27.60 -3.51 -10.56
CA ARG A 383 -28.03 -2.11 -10.36
C ARG A 383 -28.98 -1.60 -11.44
N VAL A 384 -28.82 -2.07 -12.68
CA VAL A 384 -29.74 -1.75 -13.79
C VAL A 384 -31.07 -2.47 -13.64
N ASN A 385 -31.07 -3.72 -13.16
CA ASN A 385 -32.30 -4.52 -13.01
C ASN A 385 -33.09 -4.16 -11.75
N ASP A 386 -32.40 -3.81 -10.66
CA ASP A 386 -32.97 -3.34 -9.42
C ASP A 386 -32.29 -2.03 -9.00
N PHE A 387 -33.00 -0.92 -9.21
CA PHE A 387 -32.51 0.42 -8.87
C PHE A 387 -32.17 0.55 -7.37
N LYS A 388 -32.69 -0.32 -6.51
CA LYS A 388 -32.38 -0.33 -5.08
C LYS A 388 -30.94 -0.73 -4.78
N GLN A 389 -30.26 -1.36 -5.73
CA GLN A 389 -28.84 -1.69 -5.61
C GLN A 389 -27.91 -0.53 -6.03
N THR A 390 -28.45 0.55 -6.61
CA THR A 390 -27.64 1.72 -6.98
C THR A 390 -27.10 2.44 -5.74
N LEU A 391 -25.93 3.07 -5.88
CA LEU A 391 -25.31 3.82 -4.79
C LEU A 391 -26.20 4.98 -4.34
N SER A 392 -26.77 5.72 -5.30
CA SER A 392 -27.70 6.82 -5.03
C SER A 392 -28.95 6.40 -4.25
N TYR A 393 -29.60 5.28 -4.60
CA TYR A 393 -30.74 4.77 -3.81
C TYR A 393 -30.32 4.46 -2.38
N ARG A 394 -29.23 3.70 -2.21
CA ARG A 394 -28.74 3.29 -0.88
C ARG A 394 -28.42 4.51 -0.03
N LEU A 395 -27.74 5.50 -0.61
CA LEU A 395 -27.38 6.75 0.08
C LEU A 395 -28.62 7.60 0.40
N ALA A 396 -29.63 7.63 -0.49
CA ALA A 396 -30.89 8.31 -0.21
C ALA A 396 -31.66 7.72 0.98
N GLN A 397 -31.46 6.43 1.31
CA GLN A 397 -32.04 5.83 2.53
C GLN A 397 -31.36 6.28 3.82
N GLU A 398 -30.14 6.83 3.72
CA GLU A 398 -29.34 7.27 4.86
C GLU A 398 -29.54 8.76 5.19
N VAL A 399 -30.33 9.49 4.38
CA VAL A 399 -30.64 10.91 4.60
C VAL A 399 -31.51 11.06 5.86
N GLN A 400 -31.06 11.89 6.79
CA GLN A 400 -31.77 12.22 8.03
C GLN A 400 -31.78 13.73 8.21
N ASP A 401 -32.97 14.32 8.41
CA ASP A 401 -33.15 15.77 8.56
C ASP A 401 -32.43 16.60 7.47
N ASP A 402 -32.59 16.18 6.21
CA ASP A 402 -31.97 16.77 5.02
C ASP A 402 -30.42 16.79 5.04
N SER A 403 -29.81 15.85 5.78
CA SER A 403 -28.35 15.74 5.93
C SER A 403 -27.86 14.30 5.78
N LEU A 404 -26.64 14.15 5.28
CA LEU A 404 -25.89 12.88 5.23
C LEU A 404 -24.72 12.86 6.22
N THR A 405 -24.55 13.92 7.01
CA THR A 405 -23.41 14.06 7.93
C THR A 405 -23.30 12.92 8.93
N ALA A 406 -24.41 12.44 9.49
CA ALA A 406 -24.39 11.32 10.44
C ALA A 406 -23.83 10.04 9.79
N PHE A 407 -24.31 9.70 8.60
CA PHE A 407 -23.84 8.57 7.81
C PHE A 407 -22.37 8.75 7.41
N ALA A 408 -22.00 9.90 6.85
CA ALA A 408 -20.63 10.20 6.42
C ALA A 408 -19.63 10.06 7.57
N MET A 409 -19.97 10.55 8.76
CA MET A 409 -19.11 10.45 9.94
C MET A 409 -19.06 9.03 10.53
N GLN A 410 -20.12 8.23 10.35
CA GLN A 410 -20.07 6.80 10.69
C GLN A 410 -19.10 6.06 9.76
N GLN A 411 -19.25 6.26 8.45
CA GLN A 411 -18.40 5.64 7.43
C GLN A 411 -16.94 6.06 7.58
N ALA A 412 -16.66 7.35 7.76
CA ALA A 412 -15.29 7.84 7.93
C ALA A 412 -14.58 7.20 9.14
N ARG A 413 -15.27 7.06 10.27
CA ARG A 413 -14.71 6.38 11.46
C ARG A 413 -14.51 4.88 11.25
N GLN A 414 -15.40 4.25 10.50
CA GLN A 414 -15.26 2.84 10.12
C GLN A 414 -14.04 2.66 9.22
N PHE A 415 -13.90 3.47 8.17
CA PHE A 415 -12.79 3.37 7.23
C PHE A 415 -11.44 3.66 7.89
N LYS A 416 -11.32 4.72 8.70
CA LYS A 416 -10.09 4.97 9.48
C LYS A 416 -9.72 3.75 10.31
N ARG A 417 -10.68 3.13 11.01
CA ARG A 417 -10.43 1.91 11.78
C ARG A 417 -9.98 0.75 10.90
N GLU A 418 -10.70 0.45 9.82
CA GLU A 418 -10.36 -0.65 8.90
C GLU A 418 -8.95 -0.50 8.32
N LEU A 419 -8.55 0.74 8.01
CA LEU A 419 -7.23 1.06 7.47
C LEU A 419 -6.14 1.03 8.54
N THR A 420 -6.40 1.49 9.78
CA THR A 420 -5.34 1.68 10.78
C THR A 420 -5.32 0.65 11.92
N GLU A 421 -6.24 -0.32 11.96
CA GLU A 421 -6.32 -1.32 13.05
C GLU A 421 -5.11 -2.26 13.09
N LYS A 422 -4.44 -2.49 11.95
CA LYS A 422 -3.24 -3.33 11.86
C LYS A 422 -2.04 -2.51 11.37
N PRO A 423 -1.45 -1.65 12.20
CA PRO A 423 -0.43 -0.69 11.78
C PRO A 423 0.88 -1.33 11.30
N PHE A 424 1.02 -2.64 11.43
CA PHE A 424 2.16 -3.42 10.98
C PHE A 424 1.95 -4.07 9.59
N GLN A 425 0.77 -3.90 8.98
CA GLN A 425 0.48 -4.33 7.61
C GLN A 425 0.34 -3.10 6.71
N LEU A 426 0.53 -3.30 5.41
CA LEU A 426 0.22 -2.31 4.38
C LEU A 426 -0.86 -2.88 3.46
N GLN A 427 -2.01 -2.21 3.41
CA GLN A 427 -3.14 -2.55 2.56
C GLN A 427 -2.70 -2.64 1.11
N GLY A 428 -3.28 -3.60 0.38
CA GLY A 428 -2.86 -3.88 -0.99
C GLY A 428 -1.53 -4.62 -1.12
N TYR A 429 -0.70 -4.75 -0.08
CA TYR A 429 0.62 -5.44 -0.10
C TYR A 429 0.80 -6.46 1.02
N THR A 430 -0.29 -6.87 1.66
CA THR A 430 -0.26 -7.67 2.89
C THR A 430 0.44 -9.03 2.75
N ASP A 431 0.54 -9.58 1.53
CA ASP A 431 1.25 -10.81 1.16
C ASP A 431 2.77 -10.72 1.10
N MET A 432 3.33 -9.50 1.05
CA MET A 432 4.76 -9.29 1.13
C MET A 432 5.28 -9.46 2.56
N GLU A 433 6.59 -9.50 2.75
CA GLU A 433 7.18 -9.51 4.09
C GLU A 433 6.90 -8.18 4.81
N LEU A 434 6.58 -8.24 6.11
CA LEU A 434 6.21 -7.04 6.86
C LEU A 434 7.33 -6.00 6.93
N SER A 435 8.61 -6.41 6.90
CA SER A 435 9.74 -5.46 6.80
C SER A 435 9.70 -4.66 5.49
N THR A 436 9.39 -5.32 4.37
CA THR A 436 9.23 -4.68 3.06
C THR A 436 8.00 -3.77 3.05
N GLN A 437 6.87 -4.24 3.61
CA GLN A 437 5.65 -3.45 3.74
C GLN A 437 5.90 -2.14 4.51
N MET A 438 6.63 -2.20 5.63
CA MET A 438 6.92 -1.01 6.44
C MET A 438 7.93 -0.06 5.78
N LEU A 439 8.88 -0.58 5.00
CA LEU A 439 9.73 0.26 4.15
C LEU A 439 8.89 0.99 3.10
N MET A 440 8.00 0.28 2.40
CA MET A 440 7.10 0.85 1.40
C MET A 440 6.15 1.88 2.01
N LEU A 441 5.60 1.61 3.20
CA LEU A 441 4.75 2.56 3.93
C LEU A 441 5.49 3.88 4.18
N ASP A 442 6.70 3.82 4.72
CA ASP A 442 7.52 5.01 4.95
C ASP A 442 7.90 5.69 3.63
N ALA A 443 8.16 4.93 2.56
CA ALA A 443 8.50 5.47 1.24
C ALA A 443 7.32 6.22 0.61
N PHE A 444 6.13 5.63 0.64
CA PHE A 444 4.87 6.27 0.25
C PHE A 444 4.60 7.52 1.11
N GLN A 445 4.80 7.45 2.43
CA GLN A 445 4.64 8.57 3.34
C GLN A 445 5.60 9.73 3.00
N LYS A 446 6.82 9.42 2.56
CA LYS A 446 7.85 10.42 2.25
C LYS A 446 7.82 10.91 0.81
N GLY A 447 6.95 10.35 -0.04
CA GLY A 447 6.81 10.76 -1.43
C GLY A 447 7.93 10.26 -2.34
N LEU A 448 8.57 9.13 -2.01
CA LEU A 448 9.39 8.40 -2.97
C LEU A 448 8.47 7.65 -3.93
N HIS A 449 8.84 7.54 -5.20
CA HIS A 449 8.16 6.62 -6.11
C HIS A 449 8.55 5.18 -5.77
N VAL A 450 7.56 4.27 -5.72
CA VAL A 450 7.70 2.88 -5.29
C VAL A 450 7.21 1.94 -6.38
N ALA A 451 8.14 1.21 -7.01
CA ALA A 451 7.80 0.17 -7.99
C ALA A 451 8.09 -1.22 -7.40
N VAL A 452 7.08 -2.09 -7.34
CA VAL A 452 7.25 -3.49 -6.93
C VAL A 452 7.65 -4.31 -8.16
N LEU A 453 8.91 -4.75 -8.23
CA LEU A 453 9.45 -5.46 -9.39
C LEU A 453 9.23 -6.97 -9.32
N ASP A 454 9.40 -7.56 -8.13
CA ASP A 454 9.04 -8.95 -7.85
C ASP A 454 8.45 -9.05 -6.45
N ARG A 455 7.13 -9.22 -6.41
CA ARG A 455 6.36 -9.28 -5.18
C ARG A 455 6.68 -10.52 -4.34
N SER A 456 7.03 -11.63 -4.99
CA SER A 456 7.32 -12.91 -4.32
C SER A 456 8.73 -12.92 -3.74
N ASP A 457 9.70 -12.40 -4.49
CA ASP A 457 11.11 -12.31 -4.08
C ASP A 457 11.45 -11.00 -3.34
N GLN A 458 10.43 -10.19 -2.99
CA GLN A 458 10.54 -8.96 -2.20
C GLN A 458 11.42 -7.88 -2.83
N PHE A 459 11.44 -7.76 -4.16
CA PHE A 459 12.17 -6.71 -4.88
C PHE A 459 11.30 -5.47 -5.10
N VAL A 460 11.80 -4.34 -4.62
CA VAL A 460 11.21 -3.01 -4.77
C VAL A 460 12.26 -2.04 -5.29
N GLU A 461 11.88 -1.18 -6.23
CA GLU A 461 12.66 -0.01 -6.62
C GLU A 461 12.06 1.23 -5.95
N LEU A 462 12.91 2.00 -5.28
CA LEU A 462 12.58 3.29 -4.71
C LEU A 462 13.25 4.37 -5.56
N THR A 463 12.52 5.43 -5.89
CA THR A 463 13.05 6.52 -6.73
C THR A 463 12.73 7.88 -6.12
N TYR A 464 13.75 8.73 -6.01
CA TYR A 464 13.63 10.15 -5.71
C TYR A 464 14.31 10.95 -6.83
N GLN A 465 13.53 11.76 -7.56
CA GLN A 465 14.00 12.50 -8.73
C GLN A 465 14.65 11.62 -9.82
N GLN A 466 15.98 11.55 -9.86
CA GLN A 466 16.77 10.73 -10.79
C GLN A 466 17.63 9.68 -10.06
N HIS A 467 17.50 9.60 -8.74
CA HIS A 467 18.20 8.64 -7.90
C HIS A 467 17.29 7.42 -7.71
N HIS A 468 17.80 6.24 -8.09
CA HIS A 468 17.10 4.97 -8.03
C HIS A 468 17.85 4.01 -7.10
N GLU A 469 17.12 3.35 -6.21
CA GLU A 469 17.66 2.32 -5.32
C GLU A 469 16.84 1.04 -5.40
N LEU A 470 17.51 -0.08 -5.62
CA LEU A 470 16.90 -1.41 -5.57
C LEU A 470 17.05 -1.97 -4.17
N VAL A 471 15.91 -2.31 -3.55
CA VAL A 471 15.86 -2.86 -2.21
C VAL A 471 15.19 -4.23 -2.24
N LYS A 472 15.85 -5.22 -1.62
CA LYS A 472 15.31 -6.56 -1.43
C LYS A 472 15.06 -6.83 0.06
N ASN A 473 13.94 -7.48 0.40
CA ASN A 473 13.57 -7.86 1.77
C ASN A 473 13.58 -6.66 2.77
N GLY A 474 13.37 -5.45 2.27
CA GLY A 474 13.31 -4.21 3.05
C GLY A 474 14.66 -3.61 3.50
N ASN A 475 15.77 -4.35 3.47
CA ASN A 475 17.06 -3.84 3.97
C ASN A 475 18.31 -4.29 3.19
N MET A 476 18.16 -5.16 2.19
CA MET A 476 19.28 -5.54 1.32
C MET A 476 19.39 -4.51 0.20
N THR A 477 20.48 -3.74 0.21
CA THR A 477 20.63 -2.54 -0.64
C THR A 477 21.97 -2.54 -1.38
N SER A 478 22.17 -1.53 -2.24
CA SER A 478 23.43 -1.29 -2.96
C SER A 478 24.62 -0.95 -2.04
N LEU A 479 24.34 -0.57 -0.78
CA LEU A 479 25.34 -0.10 0.17
C LEU A 479 26.21 -1.25 0.70
N ASP A 480 25.67 -2.46 0.82
CA ASP A 480 26.45 -3.62 1.28
C ASP A 480 27.32 -4.21 0.17
N ARG A 481 28.54 -4.61 0.51
CA ARG A 481 29.41 -5.31 -0.44
C ARG A 481 28.94 -6.75 -0.61
N LEU A 482 28.93 -7.24 -1.85
CA LEU A 482 28.55 -8.62 -2.18
C LEU A 482 29.28 -9.69 -1.36
N ILE A 483 30.56 -9.46 -1.02
CA ILE A 483 31.37 -10.41 -0.24
C ILE A 483 30.92 -10.51 1.23
N SER A 484 30.25 -9.49 1.76
CA SER A 484 29.82 -9.45 3.16
C SER A 484 28.75 -10.51 3.46
N TRP A 485 27.91 -10.88 2.49
CA TRP A 485 26.88 -11.91 2.68
C TRP A 485 27.45 -13.32 2.91
N PRO A 486 28.26 -13.90 2.00
CA PRO A 486 28.86 -15.23 2.23
C PRO A 486 29.86 -15.23 3.40
N LEU A 487 30.45 -14.08 3.74
CA LEU A 487 31.27 -13.93 4.94
C LEU A 487 30.43 -14.21 6.20
N VAL A 488 29.26 -13.60 6.30
CA VAL A 488 28.36 -13.63 7.46
C VAL A 488 27.59 -14.94 7.57
N ASP A 489 27.14 -15.50 6.44
CA ASP A 489 26.50 -16.84 6.40
C ASP A 489 27.43 -17.94 6.93
N ASN A 490 28.74 -17.76 6.74
CA ASN A 490 29.73 -18.68 7.27
C ASN A 490 30.12 -18.31 8.71
N LYS A 491 29.40 -18.91 9.66
CA LYS A 491 29.60 -18.68 11.11
C LYS A 491 31.04 -18.90 11.57
N VAL A 492 31.79 -19.82 10.94
CA VAL A 492 33.19 -20.09 11.28
C VAL A 492 34.10 -18.96 10.81
N VAL A 493 33.98 -18.55 9.54
CA VAL A 493 34.81 -17.47 8.98
C VAL A 493 34.52 -16.16 9.69
N THR A 494 33.25 -15.83 9.91
CA THR A 494 32.84 -14.65 10.70
C THR A 494 33.55 -14.63 12.04
N LYS A 495 33.53 -15.74 12.79
CA LYS A 495 34.19 -15.82 14.10
C LYS A 495 35.69 -15.65 14.04
N ILE A 496 36.36 -16.24 13.05
CA ILE A 496 37.81 -16.08 12.86
C ILE A 496 38.15 -14.61 12.60
N VAL A 497 37.41 -13.96 11.70
CA VAL A 497 37.62 -12.55 11.35
C VAL A 497 37.40 -11.64 12.57
N LEU A 498 36.32 -11.84 13.32
CA LEU A 498 36.01 -11.09 14.53
C LEU A 498 37.06 -11.32 15.64
N ALA A 499 37.42 -12.58 15.92
CA ALA A 499 38.40 -12.94 16.95
C ALA A 499 39.79 -12.34 16.67
N ASN A 500 40.22 -12.34 15.39
CA ASN A 500 41.49 -11.74 14.98
C ASN A 500 41.55 -10.22 15.21
N GLN A 501 40.40 -9.56 15.36
CA GLN A 501 40.28 -8.12 15.64
C GLN A 501 39.98 -7.84 17.13
N GLY A 502 40.11 -8.85 17.98
CA GLY A 502 39.93 -8.76 19.43
C GLY A 502 38.46 -8.78 19.88
N ILE A 503 37.51 -9.15 19.02
CA ILE A 503 36.12 -9.33 19.42
C ILE A 503 35.96 -10.69 20.08
N ARG A 504 35.34 -10.72 21.27
CA ARG A 504 35.07 -11.98 21.98
C ARG A 504 33.93 -12.73 21.30
N VAL A 505 34.24 -13.93 20.81
CA VAL A 505 33.27 -14.89 20.25
C VAL A 505 33.32 -16.20 21.04
N PRO A 506 32.26 -17.05 21.04
CA PRO A 506 32.29 -18.34 21.72
C PRO A 506 33.43 -19.22 21.22
N ALA A 507 34.20 -19.80 22.15
CA ALA A 507 35.23 -20.78 21.83
C ALA A 507 34.60 -22.11 21.40
N GLY A 508 35.14 -22.73 20.36
CA GLY A 508 34.61 -23.98 19.82
C GLY A 508 35.50 -24.58 18.75
N ALA A 509 35.03 -25.69 18.17
CA ALA A 509 35.70 -26.39 17.09
C ALA A 509 34.69 -26.93 16.06
N GLU A 510 35.11 -26.92 14.79
CA GLU A 510 34.35 -27.45 13.64
C GLU A 510 34.72 -28.92 13.41
N TYR A 511 33.70 -29.74 13.17
CA TYR A 511 33.84 -31.17 12.98
C TYR A 511 33.01 -31.65 11.78
N ALA A 512 33.66 -32.34 10.85
CA ALA A 512 33.00 -33.13 9.81
C ALA A 512 32.73 -34.57 10.26
N ASP A 513 33.56 -35.09 11.16
CA ASP A 513 33.55 -36.49 11.60
C ASP A 513 33.12 -36.60 13.06
N LEU A 514 32.11 -37.44 13.30
CA LEU A 514 31.53 -37.66 14.61
C LEU A 514 32.52 -38.31 15.60
N GLU A 515 33.38 -39.22 15.15
CA GLU A 515 34.33 -39.90 16.05
C GLU A 515 35.44 -38.94 16.50
N VAL A 516 35.86 -38.02 15.63
CA VAL A 516 36.74 -36.90 15.99
C VAL A 516 36.04 -35.99 17.01
N ALA A 517 34.79 -35.61 16.76
CA ALA A 517 34.01 -34.78 17.69
C ALA A 517 33.82 -35.46 19.05
N LYS A 518 33.54 -36.77 19.07
CA LYS A 518 33.39 -37.56 20.31
C LYS A 518 34.69 -37.62 21.11
N ARG A 519 35.83 -37.82 20.45
CA ARG A 519 37.13 -37.82 21.12
C ARG A 519 37.38 -36.48 21.84
N ASP A 520 37.14 -35.38 21.15
CA ASP A 520 37.35 -34.05 21.71
C ASP A 520 36.28 -33.68 22.74
N TYR A 521 35.06 -34.20 22.59
CA TYR A 521 34.03 -34.15 23.63
C TYR A 521 34.50 -34.84 24.91
N GLN A 522 35.03 -36.05 24.84
CA GLN A 522 35.56 -36.77 26.01
C GLN A 522 36.75 -36.03 26.63
N ALA A 523 37.60 -35.41 25.81
CA ALA A 523 38.81 -34.73 26.27
C ALA A 523 38.56 -33.32 26.85
N ALA A 524 37.60 -32.55 26.32
CA ALA A 524 37.53 -31.11 26.57
C ALA A 524 36.11 -30.51 26.68
N PHE A 525 35.11 -30.98 25.92
CA PHE A 525 33.78 -30.36 25.93
C PHE A 525 32.80 -30.99 26.92
N GLY A 526 32.90 -32.29 27.20
CA GLY A 526 31.94 -33.06 27.99
C GLY A 526 31.93 -32.77 29.49
N GLN A 527 32.77 -31.85 29.96
CA GLN A 527 32.80 -31.40 31.36
C GLN A 527 32.08 -30.07 31.59
N ARG A 528 31.49 -29.46 30.54
CA ARG A 528 30.86 -28.14 30.61
C ARG A 528 29.56 -28.08 29.80
N ALA A 529 28.81 -27.00 30.00
CA ALA A 529 27.69 -26.62 29.14
C ALA A 529 28.22 -26.31 27.73
N LEU A 530 27.49 -26.73 26.70
CA LEU A 530 27.93 -26.62 25.31
C LEU A 530 26.75 -26.41 24.36
N VAL A 531 27.05 -25.88 23.18
CA VAL A 531 26.11 -25.69 22.08
C VAL A 531 26.61 -26.47 20.87
N ILE A 532 25.72 -27.21 20.22
CA ILE A 532 26.01 -27.91 18.96
C ILE A 532 25.13 -27.31 17.89
N LYS A 533 25.74 -26.85 16.78
CA LYS A 533 25.01 -26.24 15.67
C LYS A 533 25.65 -26.55 14.31
N PRO A 534 24.88 -26.62 13.23
CA PRO A 534 25.44 -26.68 11.87
C PRO A 534 26.23 -25.40 11.55
N LYS A 535 27.22 -25.51 10.66
CA LYS A 535 28.01 -24.37 10.17
C LYS A 535 27.14 -23.31 9.49
N THR A 536 26.23 -23.76 8.62
CA THR A 536 25.29 -22.90 7.90
C THR A 536 23.86 -23.31 8.29
N SER A 537 23.13 -22.42 8.97
CA SER A 537 21.69 -22.60 9.17
C SER A 537 21.01 -21.31 9.62
N ASN A 538 19.72 -21.22 9.30
CA ASN A 538 18.85 -20.09 9.64
C ASN A 538 17.83 -20.49 10.72
N MET A 539 17.29 -19.49 11.42
CA MET A 539 16.19 -19.63 12.40
C MET A 539 16.43 -20.65 13.52
N GLY A 540 17.69 -20.92 13.85
CA GLY A 540 18.06 -21.91 14.87
C GLY A 540 17.82 -23.37 14.49
N ALA A 541 17.63 -23.67 13.20
CA ALA A 541 17.49 -25.04 12.71
C ALA A 541 18.77 -25.85 12.99
N GLY A 542 18.59 -27.06 13.52
CA GLY A 542 19.70 -27.97 13.88
C GLY A 542 20.50 -27.56 15.12
N ILE A 543 20.12 -26.50 15.84
CA ILE A 543 20.83 -26.05 17.05
C ILE A 543 20.31 -26.81 18.28
N THR A 544 21.24 -27.36 19.06
CA THR A 544 20.96 -27.96 20.37
C THR A 544 21.82 -27.31 21.43
N THR A 545 21.19 -26.82 22.50
CA THR A 545 21.85 -26.16 23.63
C THR A 545 21.78 -27.06 24.86
N PHE A 546 22.92 -27.29 25.50
CA PHE A 546 23.00 -28.02 26.77
C PHE A 546 23.45 -27.07 27.87
N LEU A 547 22.53 -26.73 28.79
CA LEU A 547 22.79 -25.85 29.94
C LEU A 547 23.67 -26.51 31.02
N THR A 548 23.79 -27.82 30.97
CA THR A 548 24.66 -28.63 31.83
C THR A 548 25.46 -29.58 30.96
N ARG A 549 26.44 -30.31 31.54
CA ARG A 549 27.17 -31.34 30.80
C ARG A 549 26.18 -32.34 30.16
N PRO A 550 26.22 -32.56 28.82
CA PRO A 550 25.40 -33.59 28.20
C PRO A 550 25.95 -34.98 28.50
N SER A 551 25.14 -36.02 28.29
CA SER A 551 25.68 -37.38 28.19
C SER A 551 26.31 -37.58 26.81
N GLU A 552 27.19 -38.57 26.65
CA GLU A 552 27.76 -38.88 25.33
C GLU A 552 26.66 -39.25 24.32
N THR A 553 25.62 -39.97 24.76
CA THR A 553 24.48 -40.34 23.93
C THR A 553 23.70 -39.12 23.44
N ASP A 554 23.47 -38.14 24.32
CA ASP A 554 22.77 -36.90 23.96
C ASP A 554 23.63 -36.04 23.03
N PHE A 555 24.94 -35.96 23.29
CA PHE A 555 25.90 -35.29 22.42
C PHE A 555 25.88 -35.88 21.00
N VAL A 556 25.95 -37.21 20.86
CA VAL A 556 25.90 -37.90 19.57
C VAL A 556 24.58 -37.65 18.86
N THR A 557 23.46 -37.66 19.59
CA THR A 557 22.14 -37.39 19.03
C THR A 557 22.04 -35.96 18.49
N ALA A 558 22.48 -34.98 19.28
CA ALA A 558 22.50 -33.58 18.91
C ALA A 558 23.43 -33.29 17.72
N PHE A 559 24.61 -33.92 17.69
CA PHE A 559 25.55 -33.82 16.57
C PHE A 559 24.94 -34.36 15.26
N LYS A 560 24.32 -35.54 15.31
CA LYS A 560 23.63 -36.12 14.14
C LYS A 560 22.45 -35.27 13.69
N LEU A 561 21.73 -34.65 14.63
CA LEU A 561 20.65 -33.72 14.31
C LEU A 561 21.20 -32.49 13.55
N ALA A 562 22.31 -31.91 14.01
CA ALA A 562 22.98 -30.81 13.31
C ALA A 562 23.48 -31.25 11.91
N GLN A 563 24.02 -32.46 11.78
CA GLN A 563 24.49 -33.03 10.50
C GLN A 563 23.41 -33.20 9.44
N GLN A 564 22.13 -33.24 9.83
CA GLN A 564 21.02 -33.25 8.86
C GLN A 564 20.91 -31.94 8.09
N TYR A 565 21.46 -30.85 8.61
CA TYR A 565 21.40 -29.51 8.01
C TYR A 565 22.71 -29.13 7.31
N ASP A 566 23.86 -29.45 7.92
CA ASP A 566 25.19 -29.18 7.34
C ASP A 566 26.15 -30.29 7.76
N GLN A 567 26.93 -30.82 6.81
CA GLN A 567 27.91 -31.87 7.11
C GLN A 567 29.00 -31.39 8.08
N GLN A 568 29.25 -30.08 8.13
CA GLN A 568 30.14 -29.45 9.10
C GLN A 568 29.33 -28.98 10.31
N VAL A 569 29.71 -29.48 11.49
CA VAL A 569 29.05 -29.16 12.76
C VAL A 569 30.02 -28.46 13.69
N LEU A 570 29.54 -27.39 14.31
CA LEU A 570 30.26 -26.58 15.27
C LEU A 570 29.86 -26.98 16.69
N VAL A 571 30.84 -27.29 17.53
CA VAL A 571 30.67 -27.56 18.96
C VAL A 571 31.34 -26.44 19.74
N GLU A 572 30.55 -25.70 20.52
CA GLU A 572 30.98 -24.47 21.19
C GLU A 572 30.70 -24.50 22.68
N GLU A 573 31.42 -23.67 23.42
CA GLU A 573 31.04 -23.36 24.79
C GLU A 573 29.67 -22.68 24.84
N TYR A 574 28.88 -23.01 25.86
CA TYR A 574 27.69 -22.25 26.19
C TYR A 574 28.07 -20.97 26.93
N ILE A 575 27.54 -19.83 26.48
CA ILE A 575 27.71 -18.53 27.14
C ILE A 575 26.43 -18.24 27.93
N ALA A 576 26.59 -17.92 29.21
CA ALA A 576 25.48 -17.55 30.08
C ALA A 576 25.24 -16.03 30.03
N GLY A 577 23.97 -15.63 29.98
CA GLY A 577 23.53 -14.24 29.99
C GLY A 577 22.25 -14.05 29.18
N SER A 578 21.76 -12.81 29.12
CA SER A 578 20.67 -12.42 28.23
C SER A 578 21.19 -12.15 26.83
N GLU A 579 20.36 -12.43 25.83
CA GLU A 579 20.70 -12.27 24.42
C GLU A 579 20.07 -10.99 23.85
N TYR A 580 20.92 -10.12 23.34
CA TYR A 580 20.53 -8.82 22.80
C TYR A 580 20.83 -8.77 21.30
N ARG A 581 19.82 -8.39 20.51
CA ARG A 581 19.98 -8.02 19.10
C ARG A 581 20.23 -6.52 19.02
N PHE A 582 21.40 -6.13 18.54
CA PHE A 582 21.71 -4.77 18.11
C PHE A 582 21.41 -4.65 16.62
N LEU A 583 20.64 -3.65 16.23
CA LEU A 583 20.47 -3.25 14.84
C LEU A 583 21.40 -2.08 14.55
N VAL A 584 22.39 -2.32 13.69
CA VAL A 584 23.33 -1.32 13.23
C VAL A 584 22.92 -0.91 11.81
N MET A 585 22.79 0.40 11.58
CA MET A 585 22.59 1.02 10.26
C MET A 585 23.52 2.21 10.14
N ASP A 586 24.16 2.38 8.98
CA ASP A 586 25.15 3.44 8.73
C ASP A 586 26.22 3.50 9.83
N HIS A 587 26.76 2.32 10.17
CA HIS A 587 27.78 2.14 11.21
C HIS A 587 27.40 2.61 12.62
N GLN A 588 26.11 2.86 12.89
CA GLN A 588 25.60 3.28 14.19
C GLN A 588 24.49 2.36 14.68
N VAL A 589 24.48 2.07 15.98
CA VAL A 589 23.36 1.33 16.59
C VAL A 589 22.10 2.20 16.58
N GLN A 590 21.06 1.73 15.87
CA GLN A 590 19.75 2.38 15.79
C GLN A 590 18.76 1.84 16.83
N ALA A 591 18.89 0.56 17.19
CA ALA A 591 17.99 -0.09 18.14
C ALA A 591 18.65 -1.31 18.79
N VAL A 592 18.24 -1.63 20.02
CA VAL A 592 18.66 -2.82 20.76
C VAL A 592 17.44 -3.50 21.37
N LEU A 593 17.39 -4.82 21.21
CA LEU A 593 16.24 -5.62 21.61
C LEU A 593 16.71 -6.85 22.39
N GLU A 594 16.20 -7.02 23.61
CA GLU A 594 16.34 -8.27 24.35
C GLU A 594 15.39 -9.32 23.78
N ARG A 595 15.93 -10.48 23.41
CA ARG A 595 15.14 -11.61 22.93
C ARG A 595 14.87 -12.55 24.09
N VAL A 596 13.62 -12.64 24.51
CA VAL A 596 13.21 -13.51 25.63
C VAL A 596 12.57 -14.78 25.06
N PRO A 597 13.03 -15.99 25.45
CA PRO A 597 12.39 -17.24 25.04
C PRO A 597 10.89 -17.27 25.33
N ALA A 598 10.14 -18.04 24.53
CA ALA A 598 8.69 -18.17 24.69
C ALA A 598 8.36 -18.51 26.15
N ASN A 599 7.47 -17.73 26.77
CA ASN A 599 7.22 -17.79 28.20
C ASN A 599 5.81 -17.31 28.57
N VAL A 600 5.40 -17.64 29.80
CA VAL A 600 4.23 -17.06 30.47
C VAL A 600 4.58 -16.68 31.92
N VAL A 601 3.87 -15.71 32.47
CA VAL A 601 4.01 -15.33 33.89
C VAL A 601 2.77 -15.78 34.66
N GLY A 602 2.97 -16.54 35.72
CA GLY A 602 1.90 -17.02 36.59
C GLY A 602 1.11 -15.88 37.22
N ASP A 603 -0.22 -16.00 37.21
CA ASP A 603 -1.12 -15.13 37.98
C ASP A 603 -1.62 -15.80 39.27
N GLY A 604 -1.20 -17.04 39.53
CA GLY A 604 -1.61 -17.88 40.66
C GLY A 604 -3.02 -18.47 40.54
N ARG A 605 -3.70 -18.35 39.38
CA ARG A 605 -5.08 -18.81 39.18
C ARG A 605 -5.29 -19.54 37.85
N SER A 606 -4.64 -19.10 36.79
CA SER A 606 -4.77 -19.62 35.43
C SER A 606 -3.74 -20.72 35.18
N THR A 607 -4.14 -21.76 34.43
CA THR A 607 -3.19 -22.79 33.98
C THR A 607 -2.22 -22.25 32.94
N ILE A 608 -1.10 -22.93 32.69
CA ILE A 608 -0.17 -22.56 31.61
C ILE A 608 -0.89 -22.47 30.26
N THR A 609 -1.75 -23.45 29.94
CA THR A 609 -2.60 -23.41 28.74
C THR A 609 -3.43 -22.13 28.64
N GLN A 610 -4.07 -21.72 29.74
CA GLN A 610 -4.89 -20.50 29.77
C GLN A 610 -4.05 -19.23 29.66
N LEU A 611 -2.86 -19.20 30.28
CA LEU A 611 -1.93 -18.08 30.20
C LEU A 611 -1.38 -17.91 28.77
N VAL A 612 -1.06 -19.01 28.09
CA VAL A 612 -0.67 -19.01 26.67
C VAL A 612 -1.80 -18.47 25.80
N ALA A 613 -3.02 -18.98 25.98
CA ALA A 613 -4.19 -18.50 25.25
C ALA A 613 -4.52 -17.02 25.54
N LYS A 614 -4.18 -16.51 26.74
CA LYS A 614 -4.29 -15.09 27.06
C LYS A 614 -3.21 -14.27 26.36
N LYS A 615 -1.96 -14.74 26.33
CA LYS A 615 -0.84 -14.04 25.68
C LYS A 615 -1.00 -13.97 24.16
N ASN A 616 -1.49 -15.04 23.53
CA ASN A 616 -1.79 -15.08 22.09
C ASN A 616 -3.01 -14.22 21.67
N ARG A 617 -3.73 -13.58 22.61
CA ARG A 617 -4.78 -12.59 22.27
C ARG A 617 -4.22 -11.20 21.98
N ASN A 618 -2.92 -10.98 22.14
CA ASN A 618 -2.27 -9.75 21.71
C ASN A 618 -2.35 -9.64 20.17
N GLU A 619 -2.75 -8.48 19.65
CA GLU A 619 -2.93 -8.23 18.20
C GLU A 619 -1.62 -8.34 17.38
N LEU A 620 -0.47 -8.16 18.03
CA LEU A 620 0.84 -8.37 17.42
C LEU A 620 1.16 -9.85 17.25
N ARG A 621 0.39 -10.78 17.83
CA ARG A 621 0.59 -12.22 17.73
C ARG A 621 -0.37 -12.85 16.72
N GLY A 622 0.18 -13.70 15.88
CA GLY A 622 -0.58 -14.44 14.86
C GLY A 622 0.23 -15.58 14.27
N GLU A 623 -0.16 -16.01 13.08
CA GLU A 623 0.44 -17.12 12.35
C GLU A 623 1.02 -16.63 11.01
N ASP A 624 1.73 -17.52 10.31
CA ASP A 624 2.19 -17.37 8.92
C ASP A 624 3.00 -16.09 8.65
N HIS A 625 3.73 -15.58 9.65
CA HIS A 625 4.53 -14.36 9.55
C HIS A 625 3.73 -13.11 9.11
N ARG A 626 2.40 -13.12 9.27
CA ARG A 626 1.50 -11.99 8.96
C ARG A 626 1.36 -10.99 10.10
N THR A 627 2.05 -11.24 11.21
CA THR A 627 2.06 -10.40 12.41
C THR A 627 3.49 -10.32 12.96
N PRO A 628 3.83 -9.27 13.74
CA PRO A 628 5.18 -9.09 14.26
C PRO A 628 5.70 -10.23 15.15
N LEU A 629 4.80 -10.89 15.88
CA LEU A 629 5.11 -11.96 16.80
C LEU A 629 4.35 -13.23 16.40
N GLN A 630 4.98 -14.38 16.60
CA GLN A 630 4.28 -15.65 16.38
C GLN A 630 3.49 -16.06 17.61
N ASN A 631 2.38 -16.75 17.41
CA ASN A 631 1.67 -17.40 18.50
C ASN A 631 2.55 -18.41 19.22
N ILE A 632 2.39 -18.47 20.54
CA ILE A 632 3.02 -19.49 21.37
C ILE A 632 2.23 -20.79 21.19
N ARG A 633 2.93 -21.88 20.90
CA ARG A 633 2.37 -23.23 20.78
C ARG A 633 2.78 -24.08 21.98
N LEU A 634 1.98 -25.10 22.32
CA LEU A 634 2.28 -26.06 23.39
C LEU A 634 2.50 -27.47 22.80
N GLY A 635 3.44 -27.56 21.86
CA GLY A 635 3.80 -28.81 21.18
C GLY A 635 4.69 -29.71 22.04
N ALA A 636 5.20 -30.79 21.43
CA ALA A 636 6.02 -31.77 22.13
C ALA A 636 7.33 -31.18 22.67
N ARG A 637 7.91 -30.19 21.97
CA ARG A 637 9.14 -29.50 22.41
C ARG A 637 8.87 -28.67 23.66
N GLU A 638 7.79 -27.90 23.67
CA GLU A 638 7.44 -27.02 24.78
C GLU A 638 7.06 -27.82 26.02
N GLN A 639 6.30 -28.90 25.85
CA GLN A 639 5.95 -29.81 26.95
C GLN A 639 7.18 -30.50 27.56
N LEU A 640 8.21 -30.80 26.77
CA LEU A 640 9.47 -31.33 27.28
C LEU A 640 10.20 -30.32 28.18
N ILE A 641 10.27 -29.06 27.75
CA ILE A 641 10.88 -27.97 28.53
C ILE A 641 10.09 -27.67 29.81
N LEU A 642 8.75 -27.69 29.74
CA LEU A 642 7.90 -27.60 30.93
C LEU A 642 8.19 -28.73 31.93
N LYS A 643 8.24 -29.97 31.45
CA LYS A 643 8.53 -31.14 32.29
C LYS A 643 9.90 -31.03 32.97
N GLN A 644 10.91 -30.51 32.27
CA GLN A 644 12.25 -30.27 32.85
C GLN A 644 12.23 -29.24 33.99
N GLN A 645 11.31 -28.27 33.94
CA GLN A 645 11.08 -27.30 35.02
C GLN A 645 10.12 -27.81 36.12
N GLY A 646 9.61 -29.04 35.98
CA GLY A 646 8.66 -29.62 36.93
C GLY A 646 7.21 -29.20 36.73
N TYR A 647 6.87 -28.64 35.56
CA TYR A 647 5.51 -28.23 35.18
C TYR A 647 4.87 -29.16 34.15
N GLN A 648 3.54 -29.16 34.14
CA GLN A 648 2.65 -29.65 33.08
C GLN A 648 1.76 -28.52 32.57
N VAL A 649 1.17 -28.70 31.39
CA VAL A 649 0.36 -27.65 30.73
C VAL A 649 -0.87 -27.20 31.54
N ASP A 650 -1.38 -28.06 32.41
CA ASP A 650 -2.54 -27.80 33.27
C ASP A 650 -2.16 -27.30 34.67
N ASP A 651 -0.87 -27.17 34.97
CA ASP A 651 -0.43 -26.60 36.23
C ASP A 651 -0.72 -25.10 36.28
N VAL A 652 -0.97 -24.59 37.49
CA VAL A 652 -1.16 -23.16 37.78
C VAL A 652 0.14 -22.62 38.37
N PRO A 653 0.95 -21.85 37.61
CA PRO A 653 2.20 -21.30 38.14
C PRO A 653 1.92 -20.26 39.23
N MET A 654 2.81 -20.21 40.23
CA MET A 654 2.71 -19.22 41.30
C MET A 654 2.71 -17.79 40.73
N ARG A 655 2.01 -16.88 41.40
CA ARG A 655 1.93 -15.49 40.97
C ARG A 655 3.32 -14.87 40.88
N GLY A 656 3.65 -14.30 39.72
CA GLY A 656 4.96 -13.69 39.43
C GLY A 656 6.05 -14.66 38.99
N SER A 657 5.79 -15.98 38.99
CA SER A 657 6.74 -16.96 38.47
C SER A 657 6.73 -16.95 36.94
N GLN A 658 7.87 -16.66 36.31
CA GLN A 658 8.03 -16.82 34.87
C GLN A 658 8.30 -18.30 34.56
N VAL A 659 7.55 -18.84 33.60
CA VAL A 659 7.71 -20.22 33.12
C VAL A 659 8.11 -20.16 31.66
N PHE A 660 9.27 -20.73 31.34
CA PHE A 660 9.76 -20.79 29.96
C PHE A 660 9.19 -22.02 29.26
N LEU A 661 8.81 -21.84 28.00
CA LEU A 661 8.25 -22.88 27.13
C LEU A 661 9.32 -23.37 26.15
N LEU A 662 10.31 -22.54 25.84
CA LEU A 662 11.47 -22.90 25.04
C LEU A 662 12.75 -22.35 25.67
N GLN A 663 13.89 -22.89 25.25
CA GLN A 663 15.22 -22.41 25.67
C GLN A 663 15.83 -21.42 24.67
N ASN A 664 15.43 -21.46 23.39
CA ASN A 664 15.87 -20.47 22.41
C ASN A 664 14.98 -19.22 22.46
N SER A 665 15.60 -18.08 22.19
CA SER A 665 14.96 -16.75 22.25
C SER A 665 14.28 -16.35 20.93
N ASN A 666 14.16 -17.28 19.97
CA ASN A 666 13.67 -16.98 18.64
C ASN A 666 12.21 -16.51 18.68
N ILE A 667 11.97 -15.29 18.20
CA ILE A 667 10.63 -14.69 18.07
C ILE A 667 9.71 -15.54 17.18
N SER A 668 10.29 -16.20 16.16
CA SER A 668 9.58 -17.14 15.28
C SER A 668 8.97 -18.35 16.03
N ASN A 669 9.43 -18.65 17.24
CA ASN A 669 8.89 -19.72 18.08
C ASN A 669 8.01 -19.17 19.22
N GLY A 670 7.54 -17.93 19.11
CA GLY A 670 6.67 -17.28 20.10
C GLY A 670 7.42 -16.57 21.23
N GLY A 671 8.73 -16.33 21.10
CA GLY A 671 9.50 -15.45 21.98
C GLY A 671 8.93 -14.04 22.10
N ASP A 672 9.39 -13.29 23.09
CA ASP A 672 9.08 -11.86 23.22
C ASP A 672 10.25 -11.01 22.71
N SER A 673 9.93 -9.89 22.06
CA SER A 673 10.84 -8.80 21.78
C SER A 673 10.67 -7.68 22.80
N VAL A 674 11.75 -7.30 23.48
CA VAL A 674 11.74 -6.18 24.44
C VAL A 674 12.73 -5.13 23.96
N ASP A 675 12.25 -3.95 23.59
CA ASP A 675 13.14 -2.82 23.29
C ASP A 675 13.84 -2.36 24.57
N VAL A 676 15.17 -2.37 24.53
CA VAL A 676 16.06 -1.97 25.64
C VAL A 676 17.07 -0.94 25.17
N THR A 677 16.84 -0.31 24.02
CA THR A 677 17.78 0.63 23.37
C THR A 677 18.24 1.71 24.33
N ASP A 678 17.36 2.26 25.17
CA ASP A 678 17.67 3.32 26.11
C ASP A 678 18.10 2.83 27.50
N ASP A 679 17.86 1.55 27.81
CA ASP A 679 18.17 0.94 29.11
C ASP A 679 19.59 0.37 29.17
N ILE A 680 20.08 -0.15 28.04
CA ILE A 680 21.42 -0.76 27.94
C ILE A 680 22.51 0.32 28.00
N ASP A 681 23.60 0.01 28.71
CA ASP A 681 24.76 0.89 28.77
C ASP A 681 25.38 1.08 27.36
N LYS A 682 25.60 2.33 26.97
CA LYS A 682 26.02 2.68 25.60
C LYS A 682 27.44 2.21 25.27
N SER A 683 28.24 1.80 26.26
CA SER A 683 29.56 1.19 26.00
C SER A 683 29.49 -0.08 25.16
N TYR A 684 28.37 -0.81 25.17
CA TYR A 684 28.16 -1.98 24.30
C TYR A 684 27.91 -1.60 22.83
N PHE A 685 27.49 -0.37 22.53
CA PHE A 685 27.21 0.07 21.15
C PHE A 685 28.49 0.02 20.31
N ALA A 686 29.61 0.49 20.88
CA ALA A 686 30.91 0.46 20.22
C ALA A 686 31.35 -0.96 19.80
N ILE A 687 30.89 -2.01 20.50
CA ILE A 687 31.19 -3.40 20.13
C ILE A 687 30.40 -3.80 18.89
N ALA A 688 29.08 -3.53 18.87
CA ALA A 688 28.22 -3.83 17.72
C ALA A 688 28.63 -3.02 16.47
N GLU A 689 28.96 -1.75 16.64
CA GLU A 689 29.44 -0.87 15.56
C GLU A 689 30.79 -1.36 15.02
N LYS A 690 31.72 -1.75 15.89
CA LYS A 690 33.00 -2.34 15.48
C LYS A 690 32.81 -3.68 14.75
N VAL A 691 31.83 -4.50 15.16
CA VAL A 691 31.48 -5.73 14.43
C VAL A 691 31.01 -5.41 13.02
N ALA A 692 30.11 -4.43 12.85
CA ALA A 692 29.63 -3.99 11.54
C ALA A 692 30.77 -3.45 10.67
N GLU A 693 31.68 -2.66 11.25
CA GLU A 693 32.89 -2.16 10.57
C GLU A 693 33.80 -3.29 10.09
N ILE A 694 34.14 -4.24 10.98
CA ILE A 694 35.01 -5.39 10.65
C ILE A 694 34.43 -6.23 9.52
N LEU A 695 33.11 -6.45 9.53
CA LEU A 695 32.40 -7.25 8.53
C LEU A 695 32.02 -6.42 7.29
N ASN A 696 32.28 -5.10 7.31
CA ASN A 696 31.93 -4.15 6.27
C ASN A 696 30.46 -4.30 5.82
N LEU A 697 29.56 -4.22 6.79
CA LEU A 697 28.10 -4.19 6.60
C LEU A 697 27.59 -2.81 6.97
N ASN A 698 26.79 -2.20 6.08
CA ASN A 698 26.07 -0.97 6.36
C ASN A 698 24.83 -1.24 7.19
N VAL A 699 24.19 -2.40 6.98
CA VAL A 699 23.01 -2.82 7.73
C VAL A 699 23.27 -4.21 8.30
N THR A 700 23.21 -4.34 9.63
CA THR A 700 23.40 -5.65 10.26
C THR A 700 22.71 -5.80 11.59
N GLY A 701 22.25 -7.01 11.86
CA GLY A 701 21.81 -7.44 13.19
C GLY A 701 22.93 -8.19 13.89
N VAL A 702 23.47 -7.63 14.98
CA VAL A 702 24.52 -8.25 15.79
C VAL A 702 23.92 -8.84 17.05
N ASP A 703 24.15 -10.12 17.29
CA ASP A 703 23.67 -10.83 18.47
C ASP A 703 24.77 -10.95 19.51
N ILE A 704 24.55 -10.35 20.68
CA ILE A 704 25.52 -10.30 21.77
C ILE A 704 24.88 -10.85 23.04
N ILE A 705 25.57 -11.77 23.72
CA ILE A 705 25.22 -12.14 25.09
C ILE A 705 25.90 -11.17 26.05
N ILE A 706 25.08 -10.56 26.91
CA ILE A 706 25.50 -9.61 27.93
C ILE A 706 24.91 -10.07 29.28
N PRO A 707 25.74 -10.35 30.30
CA PRO A 707 25.24 -10.81 31.60
C PRO A 707 24.44 -9.74 32.36
N ASN A 708 24.80 -8.46 32.21
CA ASN A 708 24.15 -7.34 32.88
C ASN A 708 24.19 -6.08 31.99
N LEU A 709 23.06 -5.74 31.38
CA LEU A 709 22.95 -4.59 30.48
C LEU A 709 23.22 -3.23 31.15
N TYR A 710 23.10 -3.13 32.48
CA TYR A 710 23.27 -1.88 33.23
C TYR A 710 24.72 -1.62 33.67
N GLN A 711 25.60 -2.61 33.50
CA GLN A 711 27.01 -2.45 33.83
C GLN A 711 27.77 -1.99 32.58
N PRO A 712 28.57 -0.91 32.65
CA PRO A 712 29.43 -0.50 31.55
C PRO A 712 30.40 -1.61 31.16
N TYR A 713 30.61 -1.80 29.86
CA TYR A 713 31.58 -2.73 29.32
C TYR A 713 33.00 -2.34 29.76
N ASP A 714 33.72 -3.32 30.32
CA ASP A 714 35.14 -3.20 30.66
C ASP A 714 35.96 -4.04 29.67
N PRO A 715 36.84 -3.42 28.84
CA PRO A 715 37.70 -4.14 27.92
C PRO A 715 38.63 -5.17 28.56
N GLU A 716 38.95 -5.04 29.86
CA GLU A 716 39.73 -6.04 30.61
C GLU A 716 38.90 -7.29 30.96
N HIS A 717 37.57 -7.20 30.81
CA HIS A 717 36.59 -8.27 31.04
C HIS A 717 35.79 -8.59 29.77
N PRO A 718 36.44 -9.14 28.72
CA PRO A 718 35.80 -9.40 27.43
C PRO A 718 34.64 -10.40 27.51
N GLU A 719 34.53 -11.19 28.58
CA GLU A 719 33.37 -12.06 28.85
C GLU A 719 32.06 -11.32 29.08
N MET A 720 32.08 -10.00 29.33
CA MET A 720 30.88 -9.18 29.51
C MET A 720 30.09 -8.98 28.22
N ALA A 721 30.71 -9.18 27.04
CA ALA A 721 30.07 -9.04 25.75
C ALA A 721 30.60 -10.10 24.79
N VAL A 722 29.80 -11.13 24.55
CA VAL A 722 30.19 -12.23 23.65
C VAL A 722 29.32 -12.21 22.40
N VAL A 723 29.95 -11.93 21.25
CA VAL A 723 29.27 -11.86 19.95
C VAL A 723 29.01 -13.28 19.44
N LEU A 724 27.73 -13.61 19.27
CA LEU A 724 27.29 -14.93 18.84
C LEU A 724 27.30 -15.06 17.31
N GLU A 725 26.69 -14.09 16.64
CA GLU A 725 26.54 -14.00 15.19
C GLU A 725 26.24 -12.57 14.75
N ALA A 726 26.43 -12.32 13.45
CA ALA A 726 25.93 -11.15 12.75
C ALA A 726 25.00 -11.63 11.63
N ASN A 727 24.06 -10.80 11.19
CA ASN A 727 23.11 -11.11 10.12
C ASN A 727 23.08 -9.95 9.13
N TYR A 728 23.21 -10.23 7.81
CA TYR A 728 23.19 -9.19 6.77
C TYR A 728 21.77 -8.77 6.36
N ASN A 729 20.77 -9.60 6.61
CA ASN A 729 19.35 -9.26 6.44
C ASN A 729 18.64 -9.33 7.80
N PRO A 730 18.83 -8.32 8.68
CA PRO A 730 18.20 -8.32 9.99
C PRO A 730 16.71 -8.03 9.90
N ALA A 731 15.89 -8.81 10.60
CA ALA A 731 14.46 -8.52 10.71
C ALA A 731 14.22 -7.15 11.39
N MET A 732 13.78 -6.15 10.61
CA MET A 732 13.50 -4.81 11.12
C MET A 732 12.22 -4.75 11.94
N LEU A 733 11.24 -5.58 11.58
CA LEU A 733 9.90 -5.58 12.14
C LEU A 733 9.85 -5.69 13.67
N MET A 734 10.71 -6.51 14.26
CA MET A 734 10.72 -6.69 15.71
C MET A 734 11.17 -5.44 16.48
N HIS A 735 11.92 -4.54 15.83
CA HIS A 735 12.27 -3.22 16.36
C HIS A 735 11.17 -2.19 16.12
N LEU A 736 10.41 -2.33 15.02
CA LEU A 736 9.24 -1.49 14.72
C LEU A 736 8.09 -1.79 15.69
N PHE A 737 7.84 -3.05 16.01
CA PHE A 737 6.74 -3.50 16.86
C PHE A 737 7.22 -4.48 17.94
N PRO A 738 7.96 -4.01 18.96
CA PRO A 738 8.35 -4.87 20.06
C PRO A 738 7.13 -5.27 20.92
N MET A 739 7.18 -6.45 21.55
CA MET A 739 6.16 -6.87 22.52
C MET A 739 6.08 -5.90 23.70
N MET A 740 7.23 -5.37 24.14
CA MET A 740 7.36 -4.41 25.23
C MET A 740 8.45 -3.38 24.91
N GLY A 741 8.32 -2.16 25.42
CA GLY A 741 9.27 -1.06 25.18
C GLY A 741 8.83 -0.14 24.05
N GLN A 742 9.76 0.68 23.55
CA GLN A 742 9.46 1.72 22.56
C GLN A 742 9.62 1.20 21.13
N GLN A 743 8.67 1.55 20.25
CA GLN A 743 8.79 1.32 18.81
C GLN A 743 9.93 2.17 18.23
N ARG A 744 10.82 1.56 17.43
CA ARG A 744 11.94 2.24 16.76
C ARG A 744 11.68 2.28 15.26
N ARG A 745 11.46 3.48 14.69
CA ARG A 745 11.19 3.70 13.24
C ARG A 745 12.45 3.53 12.38
N VAL A 746 12.96 2.31 12.32
CA VAL A 746 14.23 1.96 11.65
C VAL A 746 14.13 1.99 10.12
N THR A 747 12.93 1.83 9.54
CA THR A 747 12.67 1.96 8.11
C THR A 747 12.86 3.39 7.62
N THR A 748 12.49 4.40 8.41
CA THR A 748 12.76 5.80 8.06
C THR A 748 14.26 6.08 8.03
N LYS A 749 15.03 5.46 8.93
CA LYS A 749 16.50 5.55 8.93
C LYS A 749 17.12 4.88 7.70
N MET A 750 16.57 3.75 7.26
CA MET A 750 16.94 3.12 5.99
C MET A 750 16.73 4.09 4.82
N LEU A 751 15.58 4.76 4.74
CA LEU A 751 15.30 5.71 3.67
C LEU A 751 16.25 6.91 3.70
N THR A 752 16.54 7.49 4.88
CA THR A 752 17.53 8.58 5.01
C THR A 752 18.93 8.12 4.55
N MET A 753 19.32 6.88 4.83
CA MET A 753 20.60 6.33 4.39
C MET A 753 20.67 6.17 2.87
N LEU A 754 19.55 5.78 2.24
CA LEU A 754 19.45 5.59 0.79
C LEU A 754 19.29 6.92 0.03
N PHE A 755 18.61 7.91 0.62
CA PHE A 755 18.28 9.19 -0.02
C PHE A 755 18.62 10.38 0.90
N PRO A 756 19.91 10.60 1.21
CA PRO A 756 20.33 11.68 2.09
C PRO A 756 19.99 13.08 1.56
N GLU A 757 19.71 13.22 0.26
CA GLU A 757 19.27 14.47 -0.37
C GLU A 757 17.81 14.87 -0.06
N MET A 758 17.03 14.01 0.59
CA MET A 758 15.65 14.31 1.00
C MET A 758 15.56 15.06 2.34
N ASP A 759 16.65 15.17 3.10
CA ASP A 759 16.72 15.82 4.42
C ASP A 759 16.86 17.35 4.37
#